data_AF-A0A922EQK4-F1
#
_entry.id   AF-A0A922EQK4-F1
#
_cell.length_a   1.000
_cell.length_b   1.000
_cell.length_c   1.000
_cell.angle_alpha   90.00
_cell.angle_beta   90.00
_cell.angle_gamma   90.00
#
_symmetry.space_group_name_H-M   'P 1'
#
loop_
_entity.id
_entity.type
_entity.pdbx_description
1 polymer ?
#
loop_
_entity_poly.entity_id
_entity_poly.type
_entity_poly.pdbx_seq_one_letter_code
_entity_poly.pdbx_strand_id
1 'polypeptide(L)'
;MRPWKELFTELFCIACDRDALVASHMLIQNSVHWDLNFIRLVNGDDLAEIEGGEVAVTNLHSCNGPDFILQLRFSFKQANSAAKSPGSTASQEANARLKCVYFPSLKGKESFEMILEKLEAEGCSVTENYETFSRVSVRRLGRLLPDARWARLPFMDFRHKKGDKAHILKRCCWRVKCFIDTDAGFNPTPSKTDLAHHSPFTAALKNFGNKLNEKEKFVDVEIYRDQKLLTPLQLEREYQDWILQMHDRYDQETECGEDQPVLVVSPANKKALGISSDVVRVHKVLKRKGVSWKSGQKIKILKGACAGCHKNNVYAELEYFLLEGFQGDAGGEARIICRPLGIPDDNGSIVAFNHGDASFNICGSLSLPINVIDSGKCLAIGSIEWNCQVDKQHLKSHSIIDLLSVKQCQELEIDGAPPVDGLVHAGQVPPTKIVAVVRPANFVSSSISKSLDQNSIVKSNLEMSMEIKFREEAEDLRDVCHIYSRRVTPSSHHIYSKRITPSSRKGFHGLYIFPLGSKFPDLFQKAGVYTFSFYVDELTCNNFDKEVLVKASSKVGKWDLLSDEQSPPLSVRVGSCFPPLCLTCNDIYGNRIPFTSTPEVMIKLQTIKGVLVDVEKMRIELSPNKFTLKVEDILIESNELDKIRPNYEATLVICSRDKLYSVSFPCQVYPGSLQFVKARPPILDSQLLPGCIIKELVLEMFDAYDNHISQGLEVELAVEGFCMQDQIGSKRKVDDNGCIDLSGLLKVTAGYGRKVLLSVLSGHEVVFKQEFQTQKQEMQITSGVSLVQSPKLEYDESQSPYSNEKVMLLDYSSSLKQSEKFIMPLITIEKELEDEVLHIGLRIGNLEKELDFLYDRKAEIELDISQLQASFEPCLPNFPPTKDELINRIQSNNHSAASVLCCLSREFSFQGLKNHFMEDIVGLVALLGTVRLNKLSRILAEYLGEDQMLAVVCRSSAAASALEKFEHDGEVHCRHALHAQAAAHGKSIYGRFLIVCLEDIRAYKGEFEGSDPQRKLALPYPTFPSGKVPMGFIGYAVNMIDLDVGHLHTRTAAGHGLRETLFYCLLREVQVYETVECMLEARHCIKHGAVSLDGGILRDNGIISLGFGNPQICFSVTAQESEPSKEFVEIMKLIEENKSELRGVINSIEKLTRSLKKYMKKFKKKKGKYQKLMDDMEPVVKDYLEHKKLCIGNTGSSSY
;
A
#
# COMPACT_ATOMS: atom_id res chain seq x y z
N MET A 1 69.03 -61.20 -42.18
CA MET A 1 68.24 -60.16 -42.90
C MET A 1 69.14 -59.58 -43.98
N ARG A 2 68.59 -59.16 -45.13
CA ARG A 2 69.34 -58.30 -46.08
C ARG A 2 69.31 -56.84 -45.59
N PRO A 3 70.30 -56.00 -45.96
CA PRO A 3 70.24 -54.56 -45.70
C PRO A 3 68.98 -53.93 -46.30
N TRP A 4 68.37 -52.96 -45.60
CA TRP A 4 67.15 -52.27 -46.03
C TRP A 4 67.29 -51.65 -47.45
N LYS A 5 68.50 -51.17 -47.74
CA LYS A 5 68.95 -50.61 -49.03
C LYS A 5 68.83 -51.57 -50.23
N GLU A 6 68.80 -52.88 -50.01
CA GLU A 6 68.64 -53.90 -51.06
C GLU A 6 67.19 -54.33 -51.32
N LEU A 7 66.26 -53.99 -50.43
CA LEU A 7 64.87 -54.41 -50.48
C LEU A 7 63.92 -53.31 -50.98
N PHE A 8 64.25 -52.03 -50.73
CA PHE A 8 63.41 -50.88 -51.06
C PHE A 8 64.22 -49.72 -51.65
N THR A 9 64.90 -49.98 -52.77
CA THR A 9 65.87 -49.05 -53.40
C THR A 9 65.28 -47.68 -53.72
N GLU A 10 64.04 -47.62 -54.25
CA GLU A 10 63.38 -46.35 -54.59
C GLU A 10 63.07 -45.50 -53.35
N LEU A 11 62.58 -46.13 -52.28
CA LEU A 11 62.34 -45.49 -50.97
C LEU A 11 63.65 -44.96 -50.35
N PHE A 12 64.76 -45.71 -50.50
CA PHE A 12 66.08 -45.26 -50.05
C PHE A 12 66.55 -44.03 -50.83
N CYS A 13 66.35 -43.99 -52.16
CA CYS A 13 66.65 -42.81 -52.96
C CYS A 13 65.78 -41.60 -52.57
N ILE A 14 64.47 -41.79 -52.36
CA ILE A 14 63.53 -40.72 -51.97
C ILE A 14 63.89 -40.12 -50.59
N ALA A 15 64.44 -40.92 -49.67
CA ALA A 15 64.94 -40.42 -48.39
C ALA A 15 66.22 -39.59 -48.54
N CYS A 16 67.14 -40.03 -49.41
CA CYS A 16 68.39 -39.31 -49.70
C CYS A 16 68.16 -37.97 -50.42
N ASP A 17 67.24 -37.92 -51.39
CA ASP A 17 66.88 -36.71 -52.16
C ASP A 17 66.16 -35.62 -51.34
N ARG A 18 65.89 -35.86 -50.04
CA ARG A 18 65.05 -34.98 -49.20
C ARG A 18 65.63 -34.63 -47.83
N ASP A 19 66.82 -35.13 -47.50
CA ASP A 19 67.48 -35.02 -46.19
C ASP A 19 66.62 -35.58 -45.03
N ALA A 20 66.02 -36.76 -45.21
CA ALA A 20 65.13 -37.38 -44.22
C ALA A 20 65.75 -38.63 -43.57
N LEU A 21 65.77 -38.67 -42.23
CA LEU A 21 66.17 -39.84 -41.44
C LEU A 21 64.97 -40.78 -41.22
N VAL A 22 65.16 -42.07 -41.51
CA VAL A 22 64.16 -43.12 -41.22
C VAL A 22 64.42 -43.70 -39.83
N ALA A 23 63.52 -43.41 -38.88
CA ALA A 23 63.61 -43.93 -37.52
C ALA A 23 63.38 -45.45 -37.48
N SER A 24 64.39 -46.20 -37.04
CA SER A 24 64.43 -47.66 -37.19
C SER A 24 63.85 -48.41 -35.98
N HIS A 25 62.54 -48.67 -35.97
CA HIS A 25 61.94 -49.67 -35.08
C HIS A 25 60.98 -50.59 -35.86
N MET A 26 61.25 -51.90 -35.83
CA MET A 26 60.36 -52.93 -36.37
C MET A 26 60.22 -54.08 -35.38
N LEU A 27 59.00 -54.32 -34.91
CA LEU A 27 58.57 -55.60 -34.35
C LEU A 27 57.35 -56.05 -35.16
N ILE A 28 57.37 -57.31 -35.63
CA ILE A 28 56.38 -57.83 -36.57
C ILE A 28 55.47 -58.82 -35.85
N GLN A 29 54.18 -58.50 -35.78
CA GLN A 29 53.13 -59.51 -35.66
C GLN A 29 51.90 -59.10 -36.47
N ASN A 30 51.64 -59.88 -37.52
CA ASN A 30 50.42 -60.01 -38.33
C ASN A 30 49.75 -58.72 -38.90
N SER A 31 49.79 -58.62 -40.24
CA SER A 31 48.91 -57.78 -41.08
C SER A 31 48.76 -56.31 -40.64
N VAL A 32 49.77 -55.48 -40.97
CA VAL A 32 49.76 -54.03 -40.70
C VAL A 32 49.88 -53.25 -42.01
N HIS A 33 49.10 -52.17 -42.11
CA HIS A 33 49.19 -51.18 -43.19
C HIS A 33 50.34 -50.20 -42.88
N TRP A 34 51.27 -49.99 -43.81
CA TRP A 34 52.46 -49.16 -43.54
C TRP A 34 52.17 -47.67 -43.74
N ASP A 35 52.16 -46.89 -42.67
CA ASP A 35 52.33 -45.44 -42.73
C ASP A 35 53.81 -45.07 -42.54
N LEU A 36 54.44 -44.55 -43.60
CA LEU A 36 55.81 -44.03 -43.57
C LEU A 36 55.79 -42.51 -43.38
N ASN A 37 55.89 -42.06 -42.13
CA ASN A 37 56.04 -40.65 -41.80
C ASN A 37 57.48 -40.18 -42.07
N PHE A 38 57.66 -39.37 -43.11
CA PHE A 38 58.91 -38.68 -43.40
C PHE A 38 59.02 -37.40 -42.55
N ILE A 39 59.61 -37.52 -41.36
CA ILE A 39 59.97 -36.36 -40.53
C ILE A 39 61.07 -35.57 -41.24
N ARG A 40 60.92 -34.23 -41.29
CA ARG A 40 61.85 -33.34 -41.97
C ARG A 40 62.40 -32.30 -41.01
N LEU A 41 63.39 -32.72 -40.23
CA LEU A 41 64.11 -31.87 -39.29
C LEU A 41 64.79 -30.71 -40.04
N VAL A 42 64.71 -29.51 -39.49
CA VAL A 42 65.44 -28.34 -39.99
C VAL A 42 66.24 -27.76 -38.82
N ASN A 43 67.56 -27.65 -39.00
CA ASN A 43 68.55 -27.34 -37.94
C ASN A 43 68.57 -28.30 -36.73
N GLY A 44 67.76 -29.37 -36.74
CA GLY A 44 67.63 -30.34 -35.65
C GLY A 44 66.20 -30.46 -35.12
N ASP A 45 65.37 -29.44 -35.33
CA ASP A 45 64.00 -29.35 -34.81
C ASP A 45 62.98 -29.94 -35.80
N ASP A 46 61.96 -30.65 -35.31
CA ASP A 46 60.82 -31.04 -36.15
C ASP A 46 59.85 -29.85 -36.30
N LEU A 47 59.78 -29.30 -37.52
CA LEU A 47 58.86 -28.23 -37.88
C LEU A 47 57.37 -28.59 -37.71
N ALA A 48 57.03 -29.87 -37.56
CA ALA A 48 55.67 -30.33 -37.25
C ALA A 48 55.35 -30.30 -35.74
N GLU A 49 56.35 -30.27 -34.86
CA GLU A 49 56.21 -30.23 -33.39
C GLU A 49 56.57 -28.86 -32.78
N ILE A 50 57.13 -27.92 -33.54
CA ILE A 50 57.41 -26.55 -33.07
C ILE A 50 56.17 -25.92 -32.42
N GLU A 51 56.33 -25.56 -31.15
CA GLU A 51 55.33 -24.88 -30.33
C GLU A 51 55.00 -23.51 -30.95
N GLY A 52 53.70 -23.20 -31.07
CA GLY A 52 53.21 -22.06 -31.87
C GLY A 52 53.01 -22.33 -33.38
N GLY A 53 53.53 -23.45 -33.91
CA GLY A 53 53.24 -23.87 -35.29
C GLY A 53 51.77 -24.24 -35.49
N GLU A 54 51.12 -23.73 -36.55
CA GLU A 54 49.67 -23.92 -36.79
C GLU A 54 49.25 -25.41 -36.80
N VAL A 55 50.12 -26.32 -37.25
CA VAL A 55 49.87 -27.76 -37.29
C VAL A 55 50.01 -28.38 -35.89
N ALA A 56 51.08 -28.09 -35.15
CA ALA A 56 51.30 -28.56 -33.78
C ALA A 56 50.16 -28.11 -32.86
N VAL A 57 49.85 -26.81 -32.88
CA VAL A 57 48.75 -26.18 -32.13
C VAL A 57 47.39 -26.78 -32.49
N THR A 58 47.19 -27.19 -33.74
CA THR A 58 45.94 -27.88 -34.15
C THR A 58 45.86 -29.28 -33.54
N ASN A 59 46.91 -30.09 -33.69
CA ASN A 59 46.93 -31.47 -33.22
C ASN A 59 46.82 -31.57 -31.69
N LEU A 60 47.43 -30.62 -30.95
CA LEU A 60 47.47 -30.61 -29.49
C LEU A 60 46.11 -30.25 -28.83
N HIS A 61 45.25 -29.51 -29.53
CA HIS A 61 44.03 -28.92 -28.97
C HIS A 61 42.72 -29.30 -29.69
N SER A 62 42.80 -30.09 -30.76
CA SER A 62 41.64 -30.77 -31.35
C SER A 62 41.12 -31.90 -30.47
N CYS A 63 39.85 -32.27 -30.60
CA CYS A 63 39.37 -33.54 -30.01
C CYS A 63 39.90 -34.75 -30.80
N ASN A 64 40.04 -35.89 -30.14
CA ASN A 64 40.36 -37.19 -30.76
C ASN A 64 39.17 -37.80 -31.54
N GLY A 65 38.33 -36.96 -32.14
CA GLY A 65 37.18 -37.34 -32.95
C GLY A 65 37.53 -37.57 -34.43
N PRO A 66 36.68 -38.29 -35.19
CA PRO A 66 36.89 -38.48 -36.61
C PRO A 66 36.79 -37.15 -37.37
N ASP A 67 37.81 -36.85 -38.20
CA ASP A 67 37.84 -35.70 -39.10
C ASP A 67 36.63 -35.68 -40.05
N PHE A 68 36.11 -34.49 -40.37
CA PHE A 68 35.17 -34.33 -41.47
C PHE A 68 35.93 -33.95 -42.75
N ILE A 69 36.13 -34.94 -43.62
CA ILE A 69 36.94 -34.81 -44.85
C ILE A 69 36.03 -34.73 -46.08
N LEU A 70 36.33 -33.80 -46.99
CA LEU A 70 35.74 -33.73 -48.33
C LEU A 70 36.85 -33.73 -49.40
N GLN A 71 36.52 -34.25 -50.58
CA GLN A 71 37.29 -34.06 -51.81
C GLN A 71 36.40 -33.30 -52.79
N LEU A 72 36.88 -32.15 -53.29
CA LEU A 72 36.18 -31.31 -54.25
C LEU A 72 36.94 -31.31 -55.57
N ARG A 73 36.23 -31.59 -56.67
CA ARG A 73 36.77 -31.53 -58.03
C ARG A 73 36.05 -30.43 -58.80
N PHE A 74 36.83 -29.48 -59.30
CA PHE A 74 36.37 -28.31 -60.03
C PHE A 74 36.66 -28.48 -61.52
N SER A 75 35.68 -28.20 -62.38
CA SER A 75 35.84 -28.25 -63.84
C SER A 75 35.15 -27.06 -64.52
N PHE A 76 35.60 -26.66 -65.71
CA PHE A 76 34.93 -25.63 -66.50
C PHE A 76 33.83 -26.20 -67.39
N LYS A 77 32.64 -25.57 -67.35
CA LYS A 77 31.52 -25.84 -68.24
C LYS A 77 31.81 -25.25 -69.61
N GLN A 78 32.25 -26.11 -70.53
CA GLN A 78 32.58 -25.72 -71.90
C GLN A 78 31.33 -25.28 -72.66
N ALA A 79 31.28 -24.01 -73.05
CA ALA A 79 30.21 -23.49 -73.91
C ALA A 79 30.37 -24.02 -75.35
N ASN A 80 29.25 -24.31 -76.01
CA ASN A 80 29.25 -24.89 -77.35
C ASN A 80 29.79 -23.90 -78.41
N SER A 81 30.89 -24.31 -79.05
CA SER A 81 31.28 -24.02 -80.45
C SER A 81 31.14 -22.59 -80.99
N ALA A 82 32.27 -21.88 -81.17
CA ALA A 82 32.53 -21.06 -82.39
C ALA A 82 33.99 -20.53 -82.58
N ALA A 83 35.03 -21.05 -81.90
CA ALA A 83 36.43 -20.73 -82.25
C ALA A 83 37.41 -21.81 -81.77
N LYS A 84 38.09 -22.49 -82.71
CA LYS A 84 39.22 -23.39 -82.40
C LYS A 84 40.52 -22.83 -82.98
N SER A 85 41.34 -22.21 -82.14
CA SER A 85 42.78 -22.07 -82.39
C SER A 85 43.47 -23.40 -82.08
N PRO A 86 44.26 -24.00 -83.00
CA PRO A 86 44.88 -25.31 -82.77
C PRO A 86 46.10 -25.21 -81.85
N GLY A 87 45.86 -25.13 -80.53
CA GLY A 87 46.88 -25.13 -79.49
C GLY A 87 46.28 -24.82 -78.12
N SER A 88 46.54 -25.69 -77.14
CA SER A 88 46.10 -25.56 -75.74
C SER A 88 44.58 -25.50 -75.48
N THR A 89 43.94 -26.66 -75.43
CA THR A 89 42.74 -26.89 -74.57
C THR A 89 42.83 -28.25 -73.88
N ALA A 90 43.67 -28.39 -72.87
CA ALA A 90 43.42 -29.38 -71.82
C ALA A 90 42.15 -28.98 -71.06
N SER A 91 41.40 -29.94 -70.50
CA SER A 91 40.38 -29.60 -69.51
C SER A 91 41.07 -28.92 -68.33
N GLN A 92 40.75 -27.65 -68.08
CA GLN A 92 41.14 -27.03 -66.82
C GLN A 92 40.28 -27.66 -65.73
N GLU A 93 40.93 -28.51 -64.94
CA GLU A 93 40.42 -29.12 -63.74
C GLU A 93 41.32 -28.69 -62.57
N ALA A 94 40.74 -28.60 -61.38
CA ALA A 94 41.48 -28.34 -60.14
C ALA A 94 40.84 -29.12 -59.00
N ASN A 95 41.65 -29.59 -58.06
CA ASN A 95 41.20 -30.42 -56.95
C ASN A 95 41.57 -29.79 -55.61
N ALA A 96 40.64 -29.83 -54.66
CA ALA A 96 40.84 -29.37 -53.29
C ALA A 96 40.32 -30.42 -52.29
N ARG A 97 41.16 -30.83 -51.34
CA ARG A 97 40.74 -31.68 -50.22
C ARG A 97 40.55 -30.81 -48.98
N LEU A 98 39.36 -30.84 -48.39
CA LEU A 98 39.05 -30.12 -47.16
C LEU A 98 39.13 -31.13 -45.99
N LYS A 99 39.85 -30.78 -44.91
CA LYS A 99 39.83 -31.49 -43.62
C LYS A 99 39.34 -30.54 -42.54
N CYS A 100 38.12 -30.77 -42.04
CA CYS A 100 37.55 -30.06 -40.90
C CYS A 100 37.83 -30.83 -39.59
N VAL A 101 38.37 -30.11 -38.61
CA VAL A 101 38.79 -30.60 -37.29
C VAL A 101 38.03 -29.85 -36.20
N TYR A 102 37.56 -30.56 -35.18
CA TYR A 102 36.79 -29.99 -34.07
C TYR A 102 37.67 -29.75 -32.83
N PHE A 103 37.45 -28.64 -32.14
CA PHE A 103 38.18 -28.18 -30.96
C PHE A 103 37.18 -27.99 -29.81
N PRO A 104 37.22 -28.84 -28.78
CA PRO A 104 36.16 -28.84 -27.77
C PRO A 104 36.24 -27.64 -26.82
N SER A 105 35.13 -27.34 -26.17
CA SER A 105 35.08 -26.57 -24.93
C SER A 105 35.43 -27.49 -23.77
N LEU A 106 36.57 -27.24 -23.11
CA LEU A 106 37.05 -28.04 -21.99
C LEU A 106 36.95 -27.23 -20.69
N LYS A 107 36.28 -27.78 -19.69
CA LYS A 107 35.97 -27.11 -18.40
C LYS A 107 35.31 -25.73 -18.59
N GLY A 108 34.36 -25.65 -19.53
CA GLY A 108 33.64 -24.42 -19.87
C GLY A 108 34.50 -23.33 -20.53
N LYS A 109 35.67 -23.67 -21.09
CA LYS A 109 36.56 -22.76 -21.82
C LYS A 109 36.85 -23.29 -23.22
N GLU A 110 36.80 -22.42 -24.23
CA GLU A 110 37.05 -22.83 -25.61
C GLU A 110 38.52 -23.21 -25.79
N SER A 111 38.83 -24.35 -26.43
CA SER A 111 40.24 -24.76 -26.62
C SER A 111 41.05 -23.76 -27.46
N PHE A 112 40.39 -22.98 -28.33
CA PHE A 112 41.01 -21.85 -29.02
C PHE A 112 41.35 -20.66 -28.10
N GLU A 113 40.57 -20.38 -27.05
CA GLU A 113 40.94 -19.36 -26.05
C GLU A 113 42.19 -19.82 -25.27
N MET A 114 42.25 -21.12 -24.89
CA MET A 114 43.43 -21.70 -24.23
C MET A 114 44.70 -21.68 -25.10
N ILE A 115 44.56 -21.89 -26.41
CA ILE A 115 45.66 -21.72 -27.38
C ILE A 115 46.19 -20.28 -27.34
N LEU A 116 45.31 -19.29 -27.51
CA LEU A 116 45.71 -17.89 -27.67
C LEU A 116 46.38 -17.36 -26.39
N GLU A 117 45.84 -17.69 -25.21
CA GLU A 117 46.46 -17.35 -23.92
C GLU A 117 47.82 -18.01 -23.70
N LYS A 118 47.99 -19.28 -24.12
CA LYS A 118 49.28 -19.98 -24.00
C LYS A 118 50.34 -19.26 -24.83
N LEU A 119 50.03 -18.93 -26.09
CA LEU A 119 50.92 -18.22 -26.99
C LEU A 119 51.26 -16.80 -26.49
N GLU A 120 50.30 -16.09 -25.90
CA GLU A 120 50.53 -14.78 -25.27
C GLU A 120 51.43 -14.89 -24.03
N ALA A 121 51.23 -15.91 -23.18
CA ALA A 121 52.08 -16.20 -22.02
C ALA A 121 53.52 -16.62 -22.41
N GLU A 122 53.68 -17.24 -23.57
CA GLU A 122 54.97 -17.58 -24.19
C GLU A 122 55.63 -16.38 -24.92
N GLY A 123 55.01 -15.20 -24.88
CA GLY A 123 55.55 -13.96 -25.45
C GLY A 123 55.37 -13.83 -26.97
N CYS A 124 54.56 -14.68 -27.61
CA CYS A 124 54.21 -14.53 -29.01
C CYS A 124 53.24 -13.36 -29.21
N SER A 125 53.44 -12.56 -30.26
CA SER A 125 52.60 -11.40 -30.55
C SER A 125 51.25 -11.82 -31.15
N VAL A 126 50.30 -12.22 -30.30
CA VAL A 126 48.95 -12.63 -30.70
C VAL A 126 48.09 -11.41 -31.06
N THR A 127 47.84 -11.20 -32.35
CA THR A 127 46.98 -10.09 -32.84
C THR A 127 45.50 -10.49 -33.02
N GLU A 128 45.12 -11.72 -32.68
CA GLU A 128 43.79 -12.28 -32.94
C GLU A 128 43.14 -12.81 -31.67
N ASN A 129 41.87 -12.44 -31.47
CA ASN A 129 40.97 -13.07 -30.49
C ASN A 129 40.13 -14.19 -31.15
N TYR A 130 39.36 -14.92 -30.34
CA TYR A 130 38.49 -16.03 -30.76
C TYR A 130 37.51 -15.68 -31.91
N GLU A 131 36.96 -14.48 -31.98
CA GLU A 131 36.05 -14.08 -33.06
C GLU A 131 36.79 -13.71 -34.36
N THR A 132 38.01 -13.18 -34.25
CA THR A 132 38.85 -12.81 -35.40
C THR A 132 39.68 -13.97 -35.96
N PHE A 133 39.94 -15.01 -35.17
CA PHE A 133 40.86 -16.10 -35.52
C PHE A 133 40.44 -16.83 -36.80
N SER A 134 41.39 -16.99 -37.73
CA SER A 134 41.19 -17.65 -39.02
C SER A 134 40.71 -19.10 -38.86
N ARG A 135 39.62 -19.45 -39.55
CA ARG A 135 38.95 -20.77 -39.45
C ARG A 135 39.20 -21.65 -40.68
N VAL A 136 39.84 -21.10 -41.72
CA VAL A 136 40.19 -21.80 -42.96
C VAL A 136 41.63 -21.44 -43.34
N SER A 137 42.51 -22.44 -43.38
CA SER A 137 43.94 -22.31 -43.74
C SER A 137 44.23 -23.09 -45.01
N VAL A 138 44.83 -22.44 -46.02
CA VAL A 138 45.04 -23.04 -47.35
C VAL A 138 46.49 -23.49 -47.54
N ARG A 139 46.67 -24.74 -47.99
CA ARG A 139 47.93 -25.28 -48.49
C ARG A 139 47.83 -25.53 -50.00
N ARG A 140 48.92 -25.32 -50.73
CA ARG A 140 49.04 -25.64 -52.15
C ARG A 140 50.22 -26.56 -52.38
N LEU A 141 49.98 -27.73 -52.96
CA LEU A 141 50.99 -28.79 -53.15
C LEU A 141 51.75 -29.09 -51.83
N GLY A 142 51.00 -29.15 -50.72
CA GLY A 142 51.53 -29.39 -49.37
C GLY A 142 52.09 -28.17 -48.63
N ARG A 143 52.43 -27.06 -49.32
CA ARG A 143 52.98 -25.84 -48.68
C ARG A 143 51.87 -24.89 -48.22
N LEU A 144 51.93 -24.43 -46.97
CA LEU A 144 51.04 -23.39 -46.43
C LEU A 144 51.20 -22.05 -47.16
N LEU A 145 50.06 -21.39 -47.40
CA LEU A 145 49.96 -20.04 -47.95
C LEU A 145 49.65 -19.06 -46.80
N PRO A 146 50.63 -18.31 -46.27
CA PRO A 146 50.49 -17.56 -45.00
C PRO A 146 49.48 -16.41 -45.02
N ASP A 147 49.16 -15.84 -46.18
CA ASP A 147 48.16 -14.77 -46.31
C ASP A 147 46.76 -15.36 -46.63
N ALA A 148 46.66 -16.64 -46.97
CA ALA A 148 45.40 -17.35 -47.30
C ALA A 148 44.56 -17.70 -46.07
N ARG A 149 44.47 -16.77 -45.12
CA ARG A 149 43.81 -16.93 -43.82
C ARG A 149 42.38 -16.45 -43.93
N TRP A 150 41.48 -17.38 -44.25
CA TRP A 150 40.07 -17.07 -44.51
C TRP A 150 39.21 -17.30 -43.25
N ALA A 151 37.99 -16.76 -43.25
CA ALA A 151 37.01 -16.98 -42.19
C ALA A 151 36.42 -18.41 -42.27
N ARG A 152 35.10 -18.58 -42.15
CA ARG A 152 34.43 -19.85 -42.52
C ARG A 152 34.09 -19.87 -44.01
N LEU A 153 34.11 -21.06 -44.61
CA LEU A 153 33.44 -21.28 -45.91
C LEU A 153 31.91 -21.27 -45.71
N PRO A 154 31.10 -20.86 -46.71
CA PRO A 154 29.65 -20.74 -46.56
C PRO A 154 28.92 -22.00 -46.05
N PHE A 155 29.31 -23.21 -46.48
CA PHE A 155 28.68 -24.46 -45.99
C PHE A 155 28.89 -24.70 -44.48
N MET A 156 29.86 -24.02 -43.86
CA MET A 156 30.17 -24.11 -42.44
C MET A 156 29.37 -23.12 -41.57
N ASP A 157 28.57 -22.23 -42.17
CA ASP A 157 27.97 -21.08 -41.47
C ASP A 157 26.44 -21.20 -41.28
N PHE A 158 26.04 -21.56 -40.06
CA PHE A 158 24.62 -21.71 -39.70
C PHE A 158 23.99 -20.48 -39.03
N ARG A 159 24.63 -19.29 -39.07
CA ARG A 159 24.11 -18.05 -38.44
C ARG A 159 22.66 -17.73 -38.81
N HIS A 160 22.23 -18.05 -40.03
CA HIS A 160 20.89 -17.75 -40.54
C HIS A 160 19.80 -18.80 -40.20
N LYS A 161 20.15 -19.99 -39.67
CA LYS A 161 19.15 -21.03 -39.35
C LYS A 161 18.24 -20.67 -38.18
N LYS A 162 17.06 -21.29 -38.16
CA LYS A 162 16.03 -21.24 -37.11
C LYS A 162 15.60 -22.67 -36.78
N GLY A 163 15.14 -22.91 -35.54
CA GLY A 163 14.81 -24.23 -35.00
C GLY A 163 15.56 -24.49 -33.70
N ASP A 164 15.17 -25.52 -32.95
CA ASP A 164 15.53 -25.64 -31.53
C ASP A 164 17.05 -25.84 -31.32
N LYS A 165 17.68 -26.74 -32.09
CA LYS A 165 19.16 -26.93 -32.09
C LYS A 165 19.95 -25.81 -32.80
N ALA A 166 19.30 -24.75 -33.30
CA ALA A 166 20.00 -23.72 -34.10
C ALA A 166 20.93 -22.83 -33.26
N HIS A 167 20.78 -22.75 -31.94
CA HIS A 167 21.72 -22.03 -31.07
C HIS A 167 23.03 -22.82 -30.89
N ILE A 168 22.93 -24.13 -30.64
CA ILE A 168 24.07 -25.06 -30.55
C ILE A 168 24.90 -25.01 -31.84
N LEU A 169 24.26 -25.18 -33.00
CA LEU A 169 24.95 -25.15 -34.32
C LEU A 169 25.68 -23.81 -34.59
N LYS A 170 25.18 -22.68 -34.05
CA LYS A 170 25.81 -21.35 -34.20
C LYS A 170 26.96 -21.11 -33.22
N ARG A 171 27.04 -21.86 -32.13
CA ARG A 171 28.19 -21.90 -31.22
C ARG A 171 29.26 -22.84 -31.79
N CYS A 172 28.88 -24.08 -32.07
CA CYS A 172 29.81 -25.12 -32.48
C CYS A 172 30.44 -24.91 -33.88
N CYS A 173 29.90 -24.04 -34.74
CA CYS A 173 30.60 -23.64 -35.98
C CYS A 173 31.84 -22.75 -35.73
N TRP A 174 32.03 -22.21 -34.52
CA TRP A 174 33.29 -21.59 -34.10
C TRP A 174 34.30 -22.59 -33.54
N ARG A 175 33.86 -23.81 -33.18
CA ARG A 175 34.70 -24.92 -32.70
C ARG A 175 35.36 -25.72 -33.83
N VAL A 176 35.18 -25.33 -35.10
CA VAL A 176 35.77 -26.03 -36.26
C VAL A 176 36.87 -25.20 -36.93
N LYS A 177 37.98 -25.84 -37.29
CA LYS A 177 38.99 -25.33 -38.23
C LYS A 177 39.08 -26.23 -39.45
N CYS A 178 39.21 -25.63 -40.63
CA CYS A 178 39.32 -26.33 -41.91
C CYS A 178 40.69 -26.11 -42.55
N PHE A 179 41.31 -27.19 -43.01
CA PHE A 179 42.52 -27.16 -43.83
C PHE A 179 42.15 -27.50 -45.27
N ILE A 180 42.58 -26.68 -46.22
CA ILE A 180 42.33 -26.90 -47.65
C ILE A 180 43.64 -27.25 -48.35
N ASP A 181 43.78 -28.49 -48.79
CA ASP A 181 44.89 -28.96 -49.62
C ASP A 181 44.51 -28.83 -51.10
N THR A 182 45.07 -27.82 -51.78
CA THR A 182 44.88 -27.57 -53.22
C THR A 182 46.01 -28.15 -54.08
N ASP A 183 45.64 -28.59 -55.28
CA ASP A 183 46.57 -29.12 -56.29
C ASP A 183 47.21 -28.02 -57.17
N ALA A 184 47.74 -28.42 -58.33
CA ALA A 184 48.37 -27.50 -59.27
C ALA A 184 47.37 -26.59 -60.04
N GLY A 185 46.09 -26.99 -60.15
CA GLY A 185 45.06 -26.26 -60.91
C GLY A 185 44.59 -24.96 -60.24
N PHE A 186 44.81 -24.85 -58.92
CA PHE A 186 44.71 -23.56 -58.23
C PHE A 186 45.96 -22.72 -58.48
N ASN A 187 45.79 -21.47 -58.90
CA ASN A 187 46.90 -20.54 -59.12
C ASN A 187 47.20 -19.71 -57.86
N PRO A 188 48.45 -19.58 -57.41
CA PRO A 188 48.83 -18.69 -56.33
C PRO A 188 48.99 -17.24 -56.82
N THR A 189 49.02 -16.31 -55.89
CA THR A 189 49.56 -14.95 -56.06
C THR A 189 51.05 -14.98 -56.46
N PRO A 190 51.61 -13.91 -57.07
CA PRO A 190 53.02 -13.86 -57.44
C PRO A 190 53.99 -14.02 -56.26
N SER A 191 53.61 -13.52 -55.08
CA SER A 191 54.32 -13.71 -53.79
C SER A 191 54.27 -15.15 -53.28
N LYS A 192 53.35 -15.98 -53.79
CA LYS A 192 53.00 -17.32 -53.30
C LYS A 192 52.52 -17.31 -51.83
N THR A 193 51.81 -16.27 -51.43
CA THR A 193 51.31 -16.09 -50.05
C THR A 193 49.79 -16.26 -49.90
N ASP A 194 48.99 -15.94 -50.92
CA ASP A 194 47.55 -16.34 -51.04
C ASP A 194 47.27 -16.96 -52.43
N LEU A 195 46.05 -17.46 -52.67
CA LEU A 195 45.52 -17.85 -53.97
C LEU A 195 45.09 -16.63 -54.81
N ALA A 196 45.23 -16.75 -56.13
CA ALA A 196 44.93 -15.68 -57.08
C ALA A 196 43.43 -15.35 -57.11
N HIS A 197 43.04 -14.22 -56.50
CA HIS A 197 41.64 -13.83 -56.29
C HIS A 197 40.77 -13.76 -57.57
N HIS A 198 41.39 -13.60 -58.74
CA HIS A 198 40.72 -13.52 -60.04
C HIS A 198 40.52 -14.89 -60.72
N SER A 199 41.03 -15.98 -60.13
CA SER A 199 40.80 -17.36 -60.62
C SER A 199 39.37 -17.82 -60.33
N PRO A 200 38.60 -18.28 -61.34
CA PRO A 200 37.24 -18.79 -61.13
C PRO A 200 37.17 -19.97 -60.15
N PHE A 201 38.18 -20.85 -60.12
CA PHE A 201 38.26 -21.92 -59.11
C PHE A 201 38.48 -21.38 -57.71
N THR A 202 39.32 -20.36 -57.54
CA THR A 202 39.54 -19.71 -56.23
C THR A 202 38.26 -19.02 -55.73
N ALA A 203 37.49 -18.38 -56.63
CA ALA A 203 36.19 -17.81 -56.30
C ALA A 203 35.16 -18.90 -55.92
N ALA A 204 35.03 -19.96 -56.73
CA ALA A 204 34.10 -21.06 -56.47
C ALA A 204 34.42 -21.80 -55.15
N LEU A 205 35.71 -22.04 -54.85
CA LEU A 205 36.17 -22.62 -53.60
C LEU A 205 35.85 -21.71 -52.40
N LYS A 206 36.10 -20.40 -52.51
CA LYS A 206 35.85 -19.44 -51.42
C LYS A 206 34.35 -19.22 -51.15
N ASN A 207 33.51 -19.37 -52.18
CA ASN A 207 32.04 -19.31 -52.09
C ASN A 207 31.36 -20.69 -51.90
N PHE A 208 32.12 -21.75 -51.63
CA PHE A 208 31.60 -23.12 -51.53
C PHE A 208 30.52 -23.28 -50.44
N GLY A 209 29.28 -23.56 -50.88
CA GLY A 209 28.08 -23.66 -50.06
C GLY A 209 27.06 -22.52 -50.25
N ASN A 210 27.44 -21.43 -50.92
CA ASN A 210 26.50 -20.38 -51.35
C ASN A 210 25.87 -20.69 -52.72
N LYS A 211 24.82 -19.94 -53.09
CA LYS A 211 24.35 -19.90 -54.48
C LYS A 211 25.40 -19.20 -55.35
N LEU A 212 25.86 -19.87 -56.41
CA LEU A 212 26.95 -19.41 -57.27
C LEU A 212 26.63 -18.07 -57.95
N ASN A 213 27.59 -17.15 -57.94
CA ASN A 213 27.53 -15.86 -58.62
C ASN A 213 27.66 -16.01 -60.14
N GLU A 214 27.39 -14.94 -60.90
CA GLU A 214 27.42 -14.98 -62.38
C GLU A 214 28.77 -15.41 -62.97
N LYS A 215 29.88 -15.05 -62.32
CA LYS A 215 31.25 -15.46 -62.71
C LYS A 215 31.57 -16.91 -62.37
N GLU A 216 30.79 -17.53 -61.46
CA GLU A 216 30.97 -18.89 -60.97
C GLU A 216 30.06 -19.89 -61.71
N LYS A 217 29.02 -19.43 -62.43
CA LYS A 217 28.12 -20.26 -63.26
C LYS A 217 28.86 -21.16 -64.27
N PHE A 218 30.08 -20.80 -64.65
CA PHE A 218 30.94 -21.53 -65.59
C PHE A 218 31.80 -22.62 -64.95
N VAL A 219 31.74 -22.80 -63.64
CA VAL A 219 32.45 -23.87 -62.91
C VAL A 219 31.44 -24.90 -62.41
N ASP A 220 31.75 -26.19 -62.54
CA ASP A 220 31.08 -27.27 -61.80
C ASP A 220 31.94 -27.75 -60.64
N VAL A 221 31.29 -28.22 -59.58
CA VAL A 221 31.96 -28.69 -58.35
C VAL A 221 31.37 -30.02 -57.93
N GLU A 222 32.10 -31.11 -58.19
CA GLU A 222 31.77 -32.43 -57.69
C GLU A 222 32.22 -32.54 -56.22
N ILE A 223 31.33 -33.01 -55.34
CA ILE A 223 31.57 -33.09 -53.89
C ILE A 223 31.64 -34.56 -53.49
N TYR A 224 32.79 -35.04 -53.05
CA TYR A 224 32.99 -36.42 -52.60
C TYR A 224 33.29 -36.51 -51.11
N ARG A 225 32.68 -37.50 -50.44
CA ARG A 225 33.00 -37.93 -49.09
C ARG A 225 32.94 -39.45 -49.04
N ASP A 226 33.96 -40.09 -48.45
CA ASP A 226 34.06 -41.56 -48.34
C ASP A 226 33.79 -42.28 -49.68
N GLN A 227 34.37 -41.72 -50.76
CA GLN A 227 34.21 -42.12 -52.17
C GLN A 227 32.78 -42.00 -52.76
N LYS A 228 31.82 -41.44 -52.02
CA LYS A 228 30.43 -41.17 -52.48
C LYS A 228 30.28 -39.73 -52.93
N LEU A 229 29.58 -39.51 -54.04
CA LEU A 229 29.18 -38.19 -54.50
C LEU A 229 28.00 -37.66 -53.64
N LEU A 230 28.12 -36.45 -53.12
CA LEU A 230 27.12 -35.77 -52.30
C LEU A 230 26.47 -34.61 -53.06
N THR A 231 25.16 -34.44 -52.92
CA THR A 231 24.51 -33.17 -53.25
C THR A 231 24.79 -32.13 -52.16
N PRO A 232 24.71 -30.81 -52.47
CA PRO A 232 24.88 -29.75 -51.46
C PRO A 232 23.97 -29.89 -50.23
N LEU A 233 22.74 -30.41 -50.41
CA LEU A 233 21.79 -30.62 -49.32
C LEU A 233 22.17 -31.81 -48.41
N GLN A 234 22.82 -32.85 -48.96
CA GLN A 234 23.37 -33.96 -48.18
C GLN A 234 24.60 -33.52 -47.39
N LEU A 235 25.53 -32.81 -48.03
CA LEU A 235 26.67 -32.17 -47.36
C LEU A 235 26.24 -31.32 -46.16
N GLU A 236 25.24 -30.46 -46.36
CA GLU A 236 24.75 -29.54 -45.32
C GLU A 236 24.18 -30.29 -44.10
N ARG A 237 23.49 -31.42 -44.34
CA ARG A 237 22.96 -32.30 -43.28
C ARG A 237 24.07 -33.06 -42.57
N GLU A 238 24.91 -33.77 -43.32
CA GLU A 238 25.99 -34.60 -42.76
C GLU A 238 26.99 -33.79 -41.92
N TYR A 239 27.24 -32.53 -42.30
CA TYR A 239 28.09 -31.63 -41.52
C TYR A 239 27.39 -31.13 -40.23
N GLN A 240 26.07 -30.95 -40.24
CA GLN A 240 25.28 -30.64 -39.03
C GLN A 240 25.27 -31.84 -38.07
N ASP A 241 25.04 -33.04 -38.57
CA ASP A 241 25.03 -34.27 -37.77
C ASP A 241 26.41 -34.54 -37.16
N TRP A 242 27.49 -34.31 -37.92
CA TRP A 242 28.87 -34.40 -37.41
C TRP A 242 29.17 -33.34 -36.33
N ILE A 243 28.81 -32.06 -36.54
CA ILE A 243 29.02 -31.01 -35.52
C ILE A 243 28.31 -31.35 -34.21
N LEU A 244 27.07 -31.86 -34.29
CA LEU A 244 26.32 -32.26 -33.10
C LEU A 244 26.96 -33.47 -32.42
N GLN A 245 27.37 -34.49 -33.18
CA GLN A 245 28.10 -35.64 -32.63
C GLN A 245 29.43 -35.27 -31.96
N MET A 246 30.15 -34.26 -32.46
CA MET A 246 31.37 -33.78 -31.81
C MET A 246 31.06 -33.00 -30.52
N HIS A 247 30.06 -32.13 -30.55
CA HIS A 247 29.58 -31.39 -29.36
C HIS A 247 29.16 -32.35 -28.24
N ASP A 248 28.22 -33.24 -28.53
CA ASP A 248 27.57 -34.15 -27.58
C ASP A 248 28.57 -35.18 -26.97
N ARG A 249 29.78 -35.33 -27.55
CA ARG A 249 30.76 -36.36 -27.16
C ARG A 249 32.08 -35.83 -26.58
N TYR A 250 32.52 -34.63 -26.94
CA TYR A 250 33.86 -34.12 -26.57
C TYR A 250 33.84 -32.83 -25.76
N ASP A 251 32.72 -32.10 -25.68
CA ASP A 251 32.64 -30.90 -24.86
C ASP A 251 32.40 -31.23 -23.37
N GLN A 252 33.10 -30.51 -22.50
CA GLN A 252 33.03 -30.61 -21.05
C GLN A 252 32.66 -29.26 -20.47
N GLU A 253 31.37 -28.94 -20.42
CA GLU A 253 30.86 -27.70 -19.84
C GLU A 253 30.71 -27.87 -18.33
N THR A 254 31.75 -27.49 -17.57
CA THR A 254 31.73 -27.52 -16.10
C THR A 254 30.90 -26.38 -15.53
N GLU A 255 29.59 -26.47 -15.74
CA GLU A 255 28.60 -25.61 -15.12
C GLU A 255 28.26 -26.19 -13.74
N CYS A 256 29.07 -25.77 -12.77
CA CYS A 256 28.83 -25.94 -11.36
C CYS A 256 28.27 -24.63 -10.83
N GLY A 257 27.05 -24.64 -10.30
CA GLY A 257 26.65 -23.59 -9.37
C GLY A 257 27.49 -23.65 -8.10
N GLU A 258 27.65 -22.51 -7.43
CA GLU A 258 28.40 -22.44 -6.16
C GLU A 258 27.53 -22.85 -4.95
N ASP A 259 26.21 -23.03 -5.16
CA ASP A 259 25.22 -23.51 -4.20
C ASP A 259 24.70 -24.92 -4.49
N GLN A 260 24.01 -25.55 -3.52
CA GLN A 260 23.35 -26.84 -3.75
C GLN A 260 22.12 -26.66 -4.66
N PRO A 261 21.99 -27.43 -5.76
CA PRO A 261 20.86 -27.29 -6.67
C PRO A 261 19.57 -27.85 -6.07
N VAL A 262 18.45 -27.18 -6.37
CA VAL A 262 17.13 -27.82 -6.29
C VAL A 262 16.92 -28.63 -7.56
N LEU A 263 16.72 -29.94 -7.43
CA LEU A 263 16.41 -30.83 -8.56
C LEU A 263 14.92 -30.75 -8.90
N VAL A 264 14.61 -30.29 -10.11
CA VAL A 264 13.25 -30.26 -10.67
C VAL A 264 13.14 -31.36 -11.72
N VAL A 265 12.21 -32.28 -11.50
CA VAL A 265 11.93 -33.43 -12.39
C VAL A 265 10.65 -33.16 -13.17
N SER A 266 10.65 -33.49 -14.46
CA SER A 266 9.56 -33.21 -15.41
C SER A 266 9.06 -31.76 -15.37
N PRO A 267 9.94 -30.74 -15.49
CA PRO A 267 9.57 -29.32 -15.40
C PRO A 267 8.45 -28.94 -16.38
N ALA A 268 7.39 -28.35 -15.83
CA ALA A 268 6.26 -27.85 -16.61
C ALA A 268 6.69 -26.76 -17.60
N ASN A 269 6.01 -26.69 -18.75
CA ASN A 269 6.26 -25.68 -19.79
C ASN A 269 7.73 -25.61 -20.27
N LYS A 270 8.41 -26.77 -20.45
CA LYS A 270 9.77 -26.89 -21.02
C LYS A 270 10.08 -25.90 -22.16
N LYS A 271 9.12 -25.69 -23.08
CA LYS A 271 9.25 -24.76 -24.23
C LYS A 271 9.38 -23.28 -23.85
N ALA A 272 8.78 -22.83 -22.74
CA ALA A 272 8.92 -21.48 -22.22
C ALA A 272 10.22 -21.29 -21.44
N LEU A 273 10.63 -22.33 -20.69
CA LEU A 273 11.96 -22.41 -20.08
C LEU A 273 13.07 -22.57 -21.12
N GLY A 274 12.75 -23.09 -22.31
CA GLY A 274 13.65 -23.35 -23.43
C GLY A 274 14.60 -24.55 -23.23
N ILE A 275 14.24 -25.46 -22.34
CA ILE A 275 15.00 -26.67 -21.97
C ILE A 275 14.51 -27.91 -22.75
N SER A 276 15.34 -28.93 -22.83
CA SER A 276 15.03 -30.22 -23.47
C SER A 276 14.84 -31.38 -22.47
N SER A 277 15.72 -31.46 -21.47
CA SER A 277 15.81 -32.54 -20.49
C SER A 277 14.57 -32.66 -19.59
N ASP A 278 14.36 -33.86 -19.04
CA ASP A 278 13.38 -34.13 -17.98
C ASP A 278 13.92 -33.85 -16.57
N VAL A 279 15.21 -33.51 -16.43
CA VAL A 279 15.82 -33.13 -15.15
C VAL A 279 16.56 -31.80 -15.30
N VAL A 280 16.32 -30.88 -14.37
CA VAL A 280 16.99 -29.59 -14.27
C VAL A 280 17.48 -29.34 -12.84
N ARG A 281 18.74 -28.92 -12.72
CA ARG A 281 19.34 -28.34 -11.51
C ARG A 281 19.06 -26.84 -11.48
N VAL A 282 18.28 -26.38 -10.51
CA VAL A 282 17.99 -24.96 -10.26
C VAL A 282 18.98 -24.42 -9.22
N HIS A 283 19.78 -23.44 -9.61
CA HIS A 283 20.81 -22.78 -8.79
C HIS A 283 20.49 -21.30 -8.56
N LYS A 284 20.93 -20.74 -7.43
CA LYS A 284 20.92 -19.29 -7.15
C LYS A 284 22.27 -18.61 -7.39
N VAL A 285 23.36 -19.37 -7.50
CA VAL A 285 24.71 -18.82 -7.73
C VAL A 285 25.44 -19.63 -8.79
N LEU A 286 25.93 -18.98 -9.85
CA LEU A 286 26.67 -19.63 -10.94
C LEU A 286 28.00 -18.92 -11.22
N LYS A 287 29.08 -19.69 -11.29
CA LYS A 287 30.40 -19.17 -11.69
C LYS A 287 30.61 -19.35 -13.20
N ARG A 288 30.81 -18.26 -13.95
CA ARG A 288 31.06 -18.29 -15.41
C ARG A 288 32.05 -17.20 -15.81
N LYS A 289 33.02 -17.56 -16.67
CA LYS A 289 34.17 -16.72 -17.07
C LYS A 289 34.86 -16.02 -15.88
N GLY A 290 35.09 -16.78 -14.80
CA GLY A 290 35.73 -16.31 -13.56
C GLY A 290 34.82 -15.54 -12.60
N VAL A 291 33.72 -14.95 -13.08
CA VAL A 291 32.78 -14.15 -12.30
C VAL A 291 31.72 -15.04 -11.64
N SER A 292 31.39 -14.75 -10.37
CA SER A 292 30.25 -15.33 -9.65
C SER A 292 29.02 -14.45 -9.87
N TRP A 293 27.95 -15.01 -10.45
CA TRP A 293 26.68 -14.35 -10.72
C TRP A 293 25.61 -14.87 -9.74
N LYS A 294 24.80 -13.98 -9.18
CA LYS A 294 23.94 -14.28 -8.02
C LYS A 294 22.48 -13.87 -8.21
N SER A 295 21.58 -14.64 -7.63
CA SER A 295 20.18 -14.24 -7.38
C SER A 295 20.13 -12.89 -6.64
N GLY A 296 19.21 -12.00 -7.02
CA GLY A 296 19.11 -10.60 -6.56
C GLY A 296 20.07 -9.62 -7.24
N GLN A 297 20.92 -10.07 -8.16
CA GLN A 297 21.87 -9.20 -8.85
C GLN A 297 21.21 -8.48 -10.03
N LYS A 298 21.32 -7.16 -10.04
CA LYS A 298 20.78 -6.28 -11.08
C LYS A 298 21.63 -6.33 -12.34
N ILE A 299 21.01 -6.60 -13.48
CA ILE A 299 21.67 -6.79 -14.78
C ILE A 299 21.05 -5.96 -15.91
N LYS A 300 21.87 -5.75 -16.95
CA LYS A 300 21.58 -5.01 -18.17
C LYS A 300 21.97 -5.87 -19.36
N ILE A 301 20.97 -6.32 -20.11
CA ILE A 301 21.11 -7.13 -21.32
C ILE A 301 21.08 -6.20 -22.53
N LEU A 302 22.13 -6.21 -23.34
CA LEU A 302 22.26 -5.32 -24.50
C LEU A 302 21.34 -5.73 -25.66
N LYS A 303 20.85 -4.74 -26.40
CA LYS A 303 20.06 -4.96 -27.63
C LYS A 303 20.82 -5.89 -28.60
N GLY A 304 20.16 -6.94 -29.08
CA GLY A 304 20.78 -7.96 -29.93
C GLY A 304 21.61 -9.01 -29.17
N ALA A 305 21.34 -9.24 -27.88
CA ALA A 305 21.90 -10.37 -27.13
C ALA A 305 21.35 -11.72 -27.58
N CYS A 306 20.03 -11.87 -27.59
CA CYS A 306 19.34 -13.14 -27.83
C CYS A 306 18.00 -12.93 -28.55
N ALA A 307 17.25 -14.02 -28.77
CA ALA A 307 15.83 -13.94 -29.14
C ALA A 307 15.06 -13.12 -28.08
N GLY A 308 14.12 -12.28 -28.51
CA GLY A 308 13.34 -11.40 -27.64
C GLY A 308 13.99 -10.05 -27.35
N CYS A 309 15.29 -10.01 -27.01
CA CYS A 309 16.03 -8.78 -26.65
C CYS A 309 16.47 -7.95 -27.88
N HIS A 310 15.57 -7.71 -28.83
CA HIS A 310 15.92 -7.15 -30.15
C HIS A 310 15.83 -5.61 -30.26
N LYS A 311 14.84 -4.98 -29.62
CA LYS A 311 14.52 -3.56 -29.85
C LYS A 311 15.32 -2.61 -28.96
N ASN A 312 15.32 -2.88 -27.66
CA ASN A 312 15.94 -2.07 -26.62
C ASN A 312 16.89 -2.93 -25.78
N ASN A 313 17.71 -2.29 -24.95
CA ASN A 313 18.35 -2.98 -23.82
C ASN A 313 17.26 -3.39 -22.81
N VAL A 314 17.41 -4.55 -22.18
CA VAL A 314 16.53 -5.03 -21.12
C VAL A 314 17.26 -4.88 -19.79
N TYR A 315 16.62 -4.22 -18.82
CA TYR A 315 17.07 -4.19 -17.43
C TYR A 315 16.27 -5.24 -16.66
N ALA A 316 16.95 -6.05 -15.86
CA ALA A 316 16.33 -7.17 -15.16
C ALA A 316 17.11 -7.50 -13.87
N GLU A 317 16.45 -8.22 -12.96
CA GLU A 317 17.09 -8.81 -11.78
C GLU A 317 17.30 -10.30 -12.02
N LEU A 318 18.48 -10.83 -11.68
CA LEU A 318 18.76 -12.26 -11.74
C LEU A 318 17.98 -13.00 -10.65
N GLU A 319 17.28 -14.07 -11.00
CA GLU A 319 16.51 -14.89 -10.05
C GLU A 319 17.17 -16.26 -9.86
N TYR A 320 17.37 -17.02 -10.95
CA TYR A 320 17.91 -18.38 -10.92
C TYR A 320 18.73 -18.70 -12.17
N PHE A 321 19.52 -19.75 -12.08
CA PHE A 321 20.17 -20.43 -13.20
C PHE A 321 19.58 -21.85 -13.31
N LEU A 322 19.20 -22.26 -14.52
CA LEU A 322 18.76 -23.62 -14.82
C LEU A 322 19.89 -24.32 -15.56
N LEU A 323 20.36 -25.45 -15.04
CA LEU A 323 21.32 -26.32 -15.71
C LEU A 323 20.61 -27.64 -16.02
N GLU A 324 20.53 -28.03 -17.29
CA GLU A 324 19.95 -29.33 -17.67
C GLU A 324 20.82 -30.51 -17.18
N GLY A 325 20.18 -31.66 -16.95
CA GLY A 325 20.85 -32.90 -16.55
C GLY A 325 21.37 -32.91 -15.11
N PHE A 326 21.91 -34.06 -14.70
CA PHE A 326 22.60 -34.24 -13.42
C PHE A 326 24.03 -33.68 -13.45
N GLN A 327 24.68 -33.68 -12.28
CA GLN A 327 26.03 -33.17 -12.11
C GLN A 327 27.06 -34.09 -12.81
N GLY A 328 27.46 -33.72 -14.02
CA GLY A 328 28.43 -34.48 -14.83
C GLY A 328 27.85 -35.11 -16.11
N ASP A 329 26.55 -34.93 -16.38
CA ASP A 329 25.96 -35.35 -17.66
C ASP A 329 26.52 -34.50 -18.82
N ALA A 330 26.81 -35.15 -19.95
CA ALA A 330 27.21 -34.47 -21.18
C ALA A 330 25.97 -34.13 -22.02
N GLY A 331 25.65 -32.83 -22.14
CA GLY A 331 24.60 -32.31 -23.01
C GLY A 331 23.43 -31.64 -22.27
N GLY A 332 23.38 -30.31 -22.33
CA GLY A 332 22.32 -29.48 -21.76
C GLY A 332 22.60 -27.99 -21.99
N GLU A 333 21.58 -27.15 -22.21
CA GLU A 333 21.79 -25.70 -22.37
C GLU A 333 21.46 -24.96 -21.07
N ALA A 334 22.48 -24.35 -20.44
CA ALA A 334 22.20 -23.49 -19.28
C ALA A 334 21.37 -22.27 -19.64
N ARG A 335 20.38 -21.99 -18.80
CA ARG A 335 19.49 -20.83 -18.89
C ARG A 335 19.63 -19.91 -17.68
N ILE A 336 19.55 -18.62 -17.96
CA ILE A 336 19.43 -17.56 -16.97
C ILE A 336 17.96 -17.21 -16.86
N ILE A 337 17.41 -17.24 -15.65
CA ILE A 337 16.08 -16.70 -15.34
C ILE A 337 16.24 -15.32 -14.72
N CYS A 338 15.62 -14.32 -15.32
CA CYS A 338 15.68 -12.95 -14.84
C CYS A 338 14.34 -12.21 -14.97
N ARG A 339 14.01 -11.40 -13.96
CA ARG A 339 12.76 -10.65 -13.84
C ARG A 339 12.92 -9.25 -14.47
N PRO A 340 12.20 -8.91 -15.55
CA PRO A 340 12.29 -7.61 -16.18
C PRO A 340 11.86 -6.44 -15.27
N LEU A 341 12.48 -5.28 -15.47
CA LEU A 341 12.13 -4.05 -14.75
C LEU A 341 10.63 -3.70 -14.95
N GLY A 342 9.90 -3.63 -13.83
CA GLY A 342 8.45 -3.37 -13.80
C GLY A 342 7.55 -4.60 -13.69
N ILE A 343 8.10 -5.82 -13.64
CA ILE A 343 7.36 -7.00 -13.13
C ILE A 343 7.48 -6.98 -11.59
N PRO A 344 6.38 -6.96 -10.82
CA PRO A 344 6.42 -6.96 -9.36
C PRO A 344 6.99 -8.27 -8.81
N ASP A 345 7.52 -8.23 -7.58
CA ASP A 345 8.22 -9.34 -6.93
C ASP A 345 7.32 -10.60 -6.84
N ASP A 346 6.03 -10.42 -6.53
CA ASP A 346 5.02 -11.48 -6.46
C ASP A 346 4.75 -12.20 -7.81
N ASN A 347 5.22 -11.64 -8.93
CA ASN A 347 5.10 -12.20 -10.28
C ASN A 347 6.48 -12.58 -10.88
N GLY A 348 7.52 -12.63 -10.04
CA GLY A 348 8.81 -13.26 -10.36
C GLY A 348 8.72 -14.79 -10.42
N SER A 349 9.82 -15.47 -10.73
CA SER A 349 9.83 -16.93 -10.84
C SER A 349 9.87 -17.64 -9.48
N ILE A 350 9.13 -18.75 -9.38
CA ILE A 350 8.81 -19.44 -8.12
C ILE A 350 9.23 -20.91 -8.20
N VAL A 351 9.91 -21.38 -7.14
CA VAL A 351 10.18 -22.80 -6.90
C VAL A 351 9.22 -23.30 -5.82
N ALA A 352 8.29 -24.19 -6.18
CA ALA A 352 7.25 -24.70 -5.29
C ALA A 352 7.47 -26.19 -4.99
N PHE A 353 7.38 -26.57 -3.71
CA PHE A 353 7.61 -27.92 -3.22
C PHE A 353 6.28 -28.61 -2.87
N ASN A 354 5.85 -29.57 -3.68
CA ASN A 354 4.59 -30.27 -3.54
C ASN A 354 4.85 -31.74 -3.18
N HIS A 355 4.42 -32.17 -1.98
CA HIS A 355 4.52 -33.55 -1.46
C HIS A 355 5.93 -34.18 -1.38
N GLY A 356 6.98 -33.47 -1.80
CA GLY A 356 8.37 -33.93 -1.86
C GLY A 356 9.06 -33.49 -3.15
N ASP A 357 8.29 -33.34 -4.22
CA ASP A 357 8.78 -32.95 -5.54
C ASP A 357 8.90 -31.42 -5.66
N ALA A 358 10.00 -30.95 -6.24
CA ALA A 358 10.19 -29.54 -6.56
C ALA A 358 9.69 -29.25 -7.99
N SER A 359 8.96 -28.15 -8.12
CA SER A 359 8.41 -27.65 -9.40
C SER A 359 8.85 -26.20 -9.63
N PHE A 360 9.06 -25.83 -10.89
CA PHE A 360 9.51 -24.49 -11.29
C PHE A 360 8.44 -23.79 -12.13
N ASN A 361 8.08 -22.55 -11.76
CA ASN A 361 7.23 -21.68 -12.56
C ASN A 361 7.97 -20.38 -12.89
N ILE A 362 7.97 -19.97 -14.16
CA ILE A 362 8.67 -18.78 -14.64
C ILE A 362 7.88 -17.47 -14.45
N CYS A 363 6.55 -17.54 -14.31
CA CYS A 363 5.67 -16.38 -14.12
C CYS A 363 5.94 -15.26 -15.17
N GLY A 364 6.21 -14.02 -14.74
CA GLY A 364 6.53 -12.89 -15.62
C GLY A 364 8.01 -12.77 -16.04
N SER A 365 8.88 -13.70 -15.61
CA SER A 365 10.32 -13.63 -15.88
C SER A 365 10.72 -14.19 -17.25
N LEU A 366 11.97 -13.93 -17.67
CA LEU A 366 12.52 -14.34 -18.96
C LEU A 366 13.57 -15.44 -18.80
N SER A 367 13.48 -16.49 -19.63
CA SER A 367 14.55 -17.47 -19.83
C SER A 367 15.44 -17.06 -20.99
N LEU A 368 16.73 -16.86 -20.72
CA LEU A 368 17.76 -16.45 -21.68
C LEU A 368 18.88 -17.50 -21.72
N PRO A 369 19.47 -17.81 -22.89
CA PRO A 369 20.59 -18.75 -22.96
C PRO A 369 21.86 -18.18 -22.31
N ILE A 370 22.63 -19.00 -21.59
CA ILE A 370 23.83 -18.59 -20.82
C ILE A 370 24.84 -17.77 -21.64
N ASN A 371 24.88 -17.99 -22.95
CA ASN A 371 25.71 -17.28 -23.92
C ASN A 371 25.53 -15.74 -23.92
N VAL A 372 24.47 -15.18 -23.32
CA VAL A 372 24.39 -13.72 -23.11
C VAL A 372 25.48 -13.21 -22.13
N ILE A 373 25.93 -14.03 -21.19
CA ILE A 373 27.13 -13.78 -20.36
C ILE A 373 28.40 -14.01 -21.18
N ASP A 374 28.54 -15.18 -21.84
CA ASP A 374 29.79 -15.54 -22.53
C ASP A 374 30.17 -14.58 -23.68
N SER A 375 29.17 -13.96 -24.32
CA SER A 375 29.33 -12.92 -25.36
C SER A 375 29.47 -11.49 -24.82
N GLY A 376 29.58 -11.29 -23.50
CA GLY A 376 29.77 -9.96 -22.88
C GLY A 376 28.56 -9.03 -23.00
N LYS A 377 27.37 -9.54 -23.35
CA LYS A 377 26.15 -8.75 -23.58
C LYS A 377 25.22 -8.67 -22.37
N CYS A 378 25.51 -9.42 -21.31
CA CYS A 378 24.93 -9.27 -19.98
C CYS A 378 25.95 -8.53 -19.10
N LEU A 379 25.56 -7.40 -18.54
CA LEU A 379 26.38 -6.56 -17.68
C LEU A 379 25.73 -6.44 -16.30
N ALA A 380 26.49 -6.67 -15.23
CA ALA A 380 26.05 -6.31 -13.88
C ALA A 380 25.99 -4.77 -13.74
N ILE A 381 24.99 -4.23 -13.06
CA ILE A 381 24.79 -2.79 -12.87
C ILE A 381 24.59 -2.41 -11.41
N GLY A 382 25.23 -1.32 -11.00
CA GLY A 382 25.10 -0.77 -9.65
C GLY A 382 23.76 -0.04 -9.44
N SER A 383 23.39 0.13 -8.16
CA SER A 383 22.12 0.74 -7.75
C SER A 383 21.85 2.12 -8.37
N ILE A 384 22.88 2.92 -8.68
CA ILE A 384 22.72 4.24 -9.31
C ILE A 384 22.15 4.13 -10.73
N GLU A 385 22.68 3.24 -11.57
CA GLU A 385 22.10 3.04 -12.91
C GLU A 385 20.71 2.40 -12.80
N TRP A 386 20.54 1.40 -11.94
CA TRP A 386 19.23 0.76 -11.72
C TRP A 386 18.15 1.76 -11.33
N ASN A 387 18.38 2.55 -10.29
CA ASN A 387 17.44 3.56 -9.82
C ASN A 387 17.14 4.57 -10.94
N CYS A 388 18.16 5.01 -11.68
CA CYS A 388 17.97 5.89 -12.84
C CYS A 388 17.16 5.25 -14.00
N GLN A 389 16.96 3.93 -14.06
CA GLN A 389 16.01 3.28 -14.98
C GLN A 389 14.63 3.07 -14.33
N VAL A 390 14.58 2.79 -13.03
CA VAL A 390 13.34 2.77 -12.21
C VAL A 390 12.65 4.13 -12.32
N ASP A 391 13.38 5.23 -12.12
CA ASP A 391 12.89 6.61 -12.30
C ASP A 391 12.32 6.82 -13.72
N LYS A 392 13.02 6.32 -14.76
CA LYS A 392 12.57 6.40 -16.16
C LYS A 392 11.37 5.50 -16.48
N GLN A 393 11.02 4.58 -15.59
CA GLN A 393 9.81 3.76 -15.65
C GLN A 393 8.66 4.42 -14.87
N HIS A 394 8.93 5.01 -13.69
CA HIS A 394 7.98 5.88 -13.01
C HIS A 394 7.57 7.10 -13.86
N LEU A 395 8.50 7.68 -14.63
CA LEU A 395 8.21 8.71 -15.66
C LEU A 395 7.28 8.23 -16.81
N LYS A 396 6.91 6.94 -16.84
CA LYS A 396 5.98 6.33 -17.81
C LYS A 396 4.78 5.65 -17.15
N SER A 397 4.73 5.59 -15.83
CA SER A 397 3.65 4.98 -15.06
C SER A 397 2.71 6.07 -14.53
N HIS A 398 1.43 5.88 -14.83
CA HIS A 398 0.24 6.67 -14.50
C HIS A 398 0.20 7.28 -13.07
N SER A 399 -0.62 8.28 -12.76
CA SER A 399 -1.37 9.30 -13.53
C SER A 399 -2.05 10.19 -12.49
N ILE A 400 -2.11 11.51 -12.70
CA ILE A 400 -2.83 12.44 -11.79
C ILE A 400 -3.89 13.18 -12.61
N ILE A 401 -5.14 13.23 -12.14
CA ILE A 401 -6.18 14.09 -12.75
C ILE A 401 -5.99 15.51 -12.22
N ASP A 402 -6.06 16.49 -13.13
CA ASP A 402 -5.88 17.92 -12.86
C ASP A 402 -6.97 18.74 -13.56
N LEU A 403 -7.32 19.91 -13.02
CA LEU A 403 -8.33 20.82 -13.57
C LEU A 403 -7.68 22.09 -14.10
N LEU A 404 -7.93 22.42 -15.37
CA LEU A 404 -7.27 23.56 -16.02
C LEU A 404 -7.78 24.90 -15.45
N SER A 405 -6.86 25.71 -14.95
CA SER A 405 -7.12 27.03 -14.38
C SER A 405 -7.82 27.98 -15.37
N VAL A 406 -8.41 29.07 -14.85
CA VAL A 406 -9.06 30.13 -15.64
C VAL A 406 -8.22 30.55 -16.85
N LYS A 407 -6.91 30.75 -16.66
CA LYS A 407 -5.98 31.22 -17.70
C LYS A 407 -5.74 30.17 -18.78
N GLN A 408 -5.54 28.90 -18.40
CA GLN A 408 -5.37 27.80 -19.36
C GLN A 408 -6.67 27.53 -20.14
N CYS A 409 -7.83 27.68 -19.50
CA CYS A 409 -9.13 27.60 -20.15
C CYS A 409 -9.36 28.77 -21.13
N GLN A 410 -8.91 29.98 -20.81
CA GLN A 410 -8.91 31.13 -21.72
C GLN A 410 -8.02 30.90 -22.95
N GLU A 411 -6.82 30.34 -22.81
CA GLU A 411 -5.96 29.95 -23.95
C GLU A 411 -6.69 28.99 -24.90
N LEU A 412 -7.46 28.04 -24.36
CA LEU A 412 -8.28 27.09 -25.10
C LEU A 412 -9.62 27.64 -25.62
N GLU A 413 -9.98 28.90 -25.32
CA GLU A 413 -11.32 29.48 -25.58
C GLU A 413 -12.47 28.64 -25.00
N ILE A 414 -12.30 28.13 -23.78
CA ILE A 414 -13.33 27.44 -23.02
C ILE A 414 -13.65 28.29 -21.79
N ASP A 415 -14.93 28.63 -21.60
CA ASP A 415 -15.43 28.96 -20.26
C ASP A 415 -15.49 27.66 -19.45
N GLY A 416 -14.36 27.30 -18.85
CA GLY A 416 -14.03 25.93 -18.45
C GLY A 416 -13.40 25.79 -17.06
N ALA A 417 -13.37 26.88 -16.29
CA ALA A 417 -12.55 27.00 -15.10
C ALA A 417 -13.13 26.24 -13.88
N PRO A 418 -12.29 25.68 -13.00
CA PRO A 418 -12.72 25.26 -11.67
C PRO A 418 -13.17 26.47 -10.84
N PRO A 419 -14.28 26.40 -10.10
CA PRO A 419 -14.86 27.54 -9.37
C PRO A 419 -14.16 27.79 -8.01
N VAL A 420 -12.82 27.83 -7.96
CA VAL A 420 -12.07 27.64 -6.68
C VAL A 420 -10.81 28.51 -6.50
N ASP A 421 -10.87 29.79 -6.90
CA ASP A 421 -9.89 30.83 -6.52
C ASP A 421 -10.50 31.90 -5.56
N GLY A 422 -11.69 31.66 -5.00
CA GLY A 422 -12.38 32.60 -4.10
C GLY A 422 -13.61 32.01 -3.41
N LEU A 423 -14.22 32.78 -2.51
CA LEU A 423 -15.45 32.40 -1.81
C LEU A 423 -16.62 32.31 -2.81
N VAL A 424 -17.28 31.14 -2.89
CA VAL A 424 -18.53 31.00 -3.65
C VAL A 424 -19.70 31.31 -2.72
N HIS A 425 -20.63 32.14 -3.19
CA HIS A 425 -21.86 32.48 -2.46
C HIS A 425 -23.11 31.91 -3.14
N ALA A 426 -24.13 31.66 -2.33
CA ALA A 426 -25.45 31.22 -2.78
C ALA A 426 -25.99 32.15 -3.89
N GLY A 427 -26.41 31.56 -5.01
CA GLY A 427 -26.88 32.26 -6.21
C GLY A 427 -25.79 32.67 -7.22
N GLN A 428 -24.52 32.33 -6.97
CA GLN A 428 -23.45 32.56 -7.94
C GLN A 428 -23.57 31.59 -9.12
N VAL A 429 -23.51 32.13 -10.35
CA VAL A 429 -23.63 31.33 -11.59
C VAL A 429 -22.41 30.41 -11.74
N PRO A 430 -22.59 29.09 -11.91
CA PRO A 430 -21.50 28.14 -12.14
C PRO A 430 -20.92 28.26 -13.56
N PRO A 431 -19.64 27.92 -13.77
CA PRO A 431 -18.99 27.94 -15.09
C PRO A 431 -19.72 27.01 -16.06
N THR A 432 -19.83 27.40 -17.34
CA THR A 432 -20.62 26.61 -18.31
C THR A 432 -20.03 25.23 -18.55
N LYS A 433 -18.71 25.07 -18.39
CA LYS A 433 -17.97 23.79 -18.49
C LYS A 433 -16.90 23.69 -17.40
N ILE A 434 -16.40 22.47 -17.18
CA ILE A 434 -15.14 22.18 -16.46
C ILE A 434 -14.22 21.42 -17.42
N VAL A 435 -12.92 21.73 -17.40
CA VAL A 435 -11.91 21.00 -18.21
C VAL A 435 -10.92 20.27 -17.29
N ALA A 436 -10.97 18.94 -17.34
CA ALA A 436 -10.01 18.06 -16.71
C ALA A 436 -8.96 17.55 -17.72
N VAL A 437 -7.77 17.21 -17.22
CA VAL A 437 -6.68 16.58 -17.98
C VAL A 437 -6.00 15.52 -17.12
N VAL A 438 -5.32 14.57 -17.76
CA VAL A 438 -4.44 13.61 -17.07
C VAL A 438 -2.99 14.10 -17.19
N ARG A 439 -2.30 14.15 -16.05
CA ARG A 439 -0.90 14.59 -15.88
C ARG A 439 0.04 13.41 -15.62
N PRO A 440 1.32 13.50 -16.02
CA PRO A 440 2.37 12.60 -15.52
C PRO A 440 2.51 12.67 -13.99
N ALA A 441 2.89 11.57 -13.35
CA ALA A 441 3.01 11.50 -11.88
C ALA A 441 4.07 12.45 -11.27
N ASN A 442 5.02 12.95 -12.08
CA ASN A 442 6.02 13.94 -11.67
C ASN A 442 5.61 15.40 -11.98
N PHE A 443 4.36 15.67 -12.32
CA PHE A 443 3.85 17.03 -12.57
C PHE A 443 3.67 17.78 -11.24
N VAL A 444 4.62 18.67 -10.92
CA VAL A 444 4.58 19.46 -9.68
C VAL A 444 3.81 20.76 -9.90
N SER A 445 2.67 20.90 -9.23
CA SER A 445 1.78 22.07 -9.36
C SER A 445 2.44 23.43 -9.01
N SER A 446 3.49 23.42 -8.18
CA SER A 446 4.30 24.63 -7.92
C SER A 446 5.03 25.19 -9.17
N SER A 447 5.08 24.42 -10.26
CA SER A 447 5.70 24.79 -11.53
C SER A 447 4.70 25.14 -12.65
N ILE A 448 3.50 25.62 -12.30
CA ILE A 448 2.52 26.15 -13.28
C ILE A 448 3.14 27.34 -14.05
N SER A 449 3.65 27.01 -15.23
CA SER A 449 3.84 27.93 -16.35
C SER A 449 2.54 28.70 -16.61
N LYS A 450 2.66 29.98 -17.00
CA LYS A 450 1.48 30.81 -17.36
C LYS A 450 0.70 30.26 -18.55
N SER A 451 1.33 29.43 -19.39
CA SER A 451 0.76 28.81 -20.57
C SER A 451 0.72 27.28 -20.49
N LEU A 452 -0.25 26.68 -21.17
CA LEU A 452 -0.45 25.23 -21.29
C LEU A 452 0.64 24.57 -22.17
N ASP A 453 1.20 23.43 -21.74
CA ASP A 453 2.12 22.61 -22.55
C ASP A 453 1.54 21.21 -22.80
N GLN A 454 1.54 20.77 -24.06
CA GLN A 454 1.13 19.42 -24.44
C GLN A 454 2.01 18.32 -23.82
N ASN A 455 3.30 18.56 -23.56
CA ASN A 455 4.15 17.54 -22.91
C ASN A 455 3.71 17.28 -21.45
N SER A 456 3.02 18.24 -20.84
CA SER A 456 2.41 18.12 -19.51
C SER A 456 1.01 17.47 -19.51
N ILE A 457 0.50 16.99 -20.65
CA ILE A 457 -0.83 16.36 -20.78
C ILE A 457 -0.67 14.96 -21.41
N VAL A 458 -1.13 13.94 -20.69
CA VAL A 458 -1.09 12.54 -21.12
C VAL A 458 -2.15 12.31 -22.20
N LYS A 459 -1.72 11.81 -23.36
CA LYS A 459 -2.60 11.43 -24.47
C LYS A 459 -3.22 10.05 -24.22
N SER A 460 -4.28 10.02 -23.41
CA SER A 460 -5.12 8.84 -23.19
C SER A 460 -6.24 8.76 -24.25
N ASN A 461 -6.79 7.55 -24.44
CA ASN A 461 -8.03 7.30 -25.19
C ASN A 461 -9.20 6.88 -24.26
N LEU A 462 -8.94 6.66 -22.96
CA LEU A 462 -9.89 6.13 -21.98
C LEU A 462 -10.90 7.20 -21.55
N GLU A 463 -12.13 6.80 -21.22
CA GLU A 463 -13.16 7.73 -20.72
C GLU A 463 -12.88 8.21 -19.30
N MET A 464 -13.24 9.46 -19.01
CA MET A 464 -13.26 10.01 -17.67
C MET A 464 -14.71 10.22 -17.21
N SER A 465 -14.98 9.80 -15.98
CA SER A 465 -16.22 10.07 -15.25
C SER A 465 -16.03 11.33 -14.38
N MET A 466 -17.06 12.16 -14.32
CA MET A 466 -17.22 13.19 -13.29
C MET A 466 -18.54 12.95 -12.55
N GLU A 467 -18.50 12.92 -11.23
CA GLU A 467 -19.66 12.89 -10.33
C GLU A 467 -19.69 14.16 -9.47
N ILE A 468 -20.90 14.63 -9.11
CA ILE A 468 -21.12 15.72 -8.17
C ILE A 468 -22.00 15.21 -7.03
N LYS A 469 -21.47 15.31 -5.81
CA LYS A 469 -22.19 15.05 -4.55
C LYS A 469 -22.33 16.34 -3.75
N PHE A 470 -23.40 16.46 -2.99
CA PHE A 470 -23.67 17.59 -2.11
C PHE A 470 -23.87 17.13 -0.66
N ARG A 471 -23.36 17.92 0.28
CA ARG A 471 -23.48 17.75 1.72
C ARG A 471 -23.78 19.10 2.36
N GLU A 472 -24.88 19.18 3.11
CA GLU A 472 -25.18 20.32 3.97
C GLU A 472 -24.18 20.34 5.16
N GLU A 473 -23.66 21.51 5.53
CA GLU A 473 -22.65 21.62 6.60
C GLU A 473 -23.27 21.28 7.98
N ALA A 474 -22.79 20.20 8.58
CA ALA A 474 -23.36 19.60 9.79
C ALA A 474 -22.78 20.19 11.09
N GLU A 475 -22.63 21.52 11.16
CA GLU A 475 -22.15 22.20 12.38
C GLU A 475 -23.31 22.42 13.40
N ASP A 476 -24.50 22.81 12.92
CA ASP A 476 -25.60 23.31 13.77
C ASP A 476 -26.71 22.29 14.09
N LEU A 477 -26.34 21.10 14.57
CA LEU A 477 -27.30 20.11 15.09
C LEU A 477 -27.03 19.66 16.55
N ARG A 478 -26.05 20.27 17.25
CA ARG A 478 -25.75 19.92 18.66
C ARG A 478 -26.58 20.70 19.69
N ASP A 479 -27.06 21.89 19.34
CA ASP A 479 -27.83 22.79 20.23
C ASP A 479 -29.37 22.62 20.11
N VAL A 480 -29.86 21.54 19.49
CA VAL A 480 -31.30 21.24 19.43
C VAL A 480 -31.75 20.70 20.79
N CYS A 481 -32.82 21.28 21.35
CA CYS A 481 -33.34 20.92 22.67
C CYS A 481 -33.62 19.41 22.80
N HIS A 482 -33.13 18.82 23.89
CA HIS A 482 -32.93 17.37 24.13
C HIS A 482 -34.15 16.42 24.06
N ILE A 483 -35.33 16.87 23.60
CA ILE A 483 -36.60 16.14 23.76
C ILE A 483 -36.98 15.34 22.49
N TYR A 484 -36.73 15.85 21.29
CA TYR A 484 -37.03 15.16 20.03
C TYR A 484 -35.90 15.31 19.00
N SER A 485 -35.13 14.23 18.80
CA SER A 485 -34.23 14.06 17.64
C SER A 485 -33.86 12.59 17.47
N ARG A 486 -34.41 11.97 16.42
CA ARG A 486 -33.98 10.63 15.96
C ARG A 486 -32.61 10.78 15.29
N ARG A 487 -31.68 9.83 15.49
CA ARG A 487 -30.34 9.90 14.86
C ARG A 487 -30.46 9.91 13.32
N VAL A 488 -30.33 11.07 12.70
CA VAL A 488 -30.18 11.22 11.24
C VAL A 488 -28.69 11.15 10.92
N THR A 489 -28.27 10.15 10.16
CA THR A 489 -26.94 10.11 9.56
C THR A 489 -26.90 11.05 8.36
N PRO A 490 -25.89 11.93 8.22
CA PRO A 490 -25.83 12.89 7.13
C PRO A 490 -25.60 12.19 5.79
N SER A 491 -26.66 12.05 4.99
CA SER A 491 -26.61 11.49 3.65
C SER A 491 -26.01 12.50 2.66
N SER A 492 -24.91 12.11 2.00
CA SER A 492 -24.42 12.85 0.82
C SER A 492 -25.37 12.62 -0.35
N HIS A 493 -25.97 13.70 -0.86
CA HIS A 493 -26.94 13.62 -1.95
C HIS A 493 -26.21 13.67 -3.30
N HIS A 494 -26.48 12.71 -4.17
CA HIS A 494 -25.96 12.71 -5.54
C HIS A 494 -26.72 13.74 -6.40
N ILE A 495 -26.01 14.63 -7.08
CA ILE A 495 -26.60 15.64 -7.99
C ILE A 495 -26.44 15.22 -9.46
N TYR A 496 -25.26 14.75 -9.84
CA TYR A 496 -24.94 14.55 -11.26
C TYR A 496 -23.83 13.50 -11.44
N SER A 497 -23.89 12.73 -12.52
CA SER A 497 -22.74 12.03 -13.08
C SER A 497 -22.76 12.05 -14.60
N LYS A 498 -21.58 12.08 -15.22
CA LYS A 498 -21.40 11.94 -16.66
C LYS A 498 -20.02 11.34 -17.00
N ARG A 499 -19.98 10.50 -18.04
CA ARG A 499 -18.76 10.06 -18.73
C ARG A 499 -18.51 10.84 -20.02
N ILE A 500 -17.23 11.04 -20.36
CA ILE A 500 -16.79 11.60 -21.64
C ILE A 500 -15.45 11.00 -22.10
N THR A 501 -15.29 10.91 -23.41
CA THR A 501 -14.01 10.62 -24.08
C THR A 501 -13.09 11.86 -24.12
N PRO A 502 -11.77 11.67 -24.21
CA PRO A 502 -10.81 12.76 -24.34
C PRO A 502 -10.92 13.43 -25.71
N SER A 503 -10.90 14.77 -25.71
CA SER A 503 -11.00 15.60 -26.91
C SER A 503 -9.67 16.28 -27.25
N SER A 504 -9.66 17.04 -28.35
CA SER A 504 -8.54 17.92 -28.72
C SER A 504 -9.03 19.28 -29.20
N ARG A 505 -8.32 20.35 -28.84
CA ARG A 505 -8.63 21.74 -29.22
C ARG A 505 -7.34 22.57 -29.29
N LYS A 506 -7.22 23.45 -30.29
CA LYS A 506 -6.03 24.29 -30.55
C LYS A 506 -4.67 23.56 -30.52
N GLY A 507 -4.64 22.30 -30.97
CA GLY A 507 -3.42 21.48 -30.99
C GLY A 507 -3.09 20.76 -29.67
N PHE A 508 -3.84 21.01 -28.60
CA PHE A 508 -3.76 20.22 -27.37
C PHE A 508 -4.72 19.02 -27.44
N HIS A 509 -4.23 17.84 -27.02
CA HIS A 509 -4.96 16.57 -27.00
C HIS A 509 -4.94 15.97 -25.59
N GLY A 510 -6.03 15.27 -25.22
CA GLY A 510 -6.23 14.72 -23.87
C GLY A 510 -7.11 15.59 -22.97
N LEU A 511 -8.00 16.41 -23.57
CA LEU A 511 -8.84 17.37 -22.87
C LEU A 511 -10.23 16.78 -22.56
N TYR A 512 -10.57 16.60 -21.29
CA TYR A 512 -11.86 16.09 -20.84
C TYR A 512 -12.79 17.27 -20.48
N ILE A 513 -13.71 17.62 -21.38
CA ILE A 513 -14.57 18.82 -21.27
C ILE A 513 -16.00 18.44 -20.81
N PHE A 514 -16.30 18.65 -19.53
CA PHE A 514 -17.60 18.38 -18.93
C PHE A 514 -18.52 19.62 -19.02
N PRO A 515 -19.79 19.51 -19.47
CA PRO A 515 -20.76 20.61 -19.39
C PRO A 515 -21.38 20.70 -17.98
N LEU A 516 -21.45 21.90 -17.42
CA LEU A 516 -21.95 22.16 -16.06
C LEU A 516 -23.04 23.25 -16.04
N GLY A 517 -22.69 24.53 -16.04
CA GLY A 517 -23.65 25.64 -15.88
C GLY A 517 -24.68 25.75 -17.01
N SER A 518 -24.42 25.18 -18.19
CA SER A 518 -25.43 25.06 -19.26
C SER A 518 -26.50 23.97 -19.01
N LYS A 519 -26.38 23.21 -17.92
CA LYS A 519 -27.35 22.19 -17.45
C LYS A 519 -27.91 22.53 -16.08
N PHE A 520 -27.06 23.05 -15.20
CA PHE A 520 -27.39 23.38 -13.81
C PHE A 520 -27.04 24.85 -13.53
N PRO A 521 -27.79 25.83 -14.08
CA PRO A 521 -27.53 27.25 -13.83
C PRO A 521 -27.67 27.60 -12.34
N ASP A 522 -28.53 26.87 -11.62
CA ASP A 522 -28.86 27.08 -10.21
C ASP A 522 -28.07 26.19 -9.25
N LEU A 523 -26.98 25.55 -9.73
CA LEU A 523 -26.24 24.53 -8.96
C LEU A 523 -25.86 25.02 -7.56
N PHE A 524 -25.37 26.26 -7.46
CA PHE A 524 -24.90 26.88 -6.21
C PHE A 524 -25.97 27.78 -5.55
N GLN A 525 -27.25 27.45 -5.63
CA GLN A 525 -28.28 28.13 -4.82
C GLN A 525 -28.29 27.67 -3.35
N LYS A 526 -27.97 26.39 -3.08
CA LYS A 526 -27.83 25.88 -1.71
C LYS A 526 -26.44 26.15 -1.14
N ALA A 527 -26.38 26.42 0.16
CA ALA A 527 -25.15 26.47 0.93
C ALA A 527 -24.72 25.07 1.39
N GLY A 528 -23.41 24.85 1.51
CA GLY A 528 -22.80 23.57 1.89
C GLY A 528 -21.64 23.18 0.99
N VAL A 529 -21.18 21.93 1.12
CA VAL A 529 -20.03 21.39 0.40
C VAL A 529 -20.49 20.61 -0.83
N TYR A 530 -19.97 21.01 -1.99
CA TYR A 530 -20.14 20.31 -3.27
C TYR A 530 -18.84 19.61 -3.63
N THR A 531 -18.83 18.28 -3.60
CA THR A 531 -17.67 17.45 -3.95
C THR A 531 -17.78 17.02 -5.42
N PHE A 532 -16.83 17.46 -6.25
CA PHE A 532 -16.70 17.08 -7.65
C PHE A 532 -15.64 15.97 -7.76
N SER A 533 -16.09 14.73 -7.96
CA SER A 533 -15.24 13.53 -8.04
C SER A 533 -14.91 13.17 -9.49
N PHE A 534 -13.64 13.04 -9.83
CA PHE A 534 -13.17 12.65 -11.17
C PHE A 534 -12.40 11.33 -11.11
N TYR A 535 -12.72 10.41 -12.04
CA TYR A 535 -12.05 9.10 -12.13
C TYR A 535 -12.00 8.57 -13.57
N VAL A 536 -11.02 7.71 -13.85
CA VAL A 536 -10.80 7.06 -15.15
C VAL A 536 -10.74 5.55 -14.91
N ASP A 537 -11.70 4.82 -15.47
CA ASP A 537 -11.71 3.36 -15.39
C ASP A 537 -10.45 2.78 -16.10
N GLU A 538 -10.01 1.59 -15.69
CA GLU A 538 -8.84 0.86 -16.22
C GLU A 538 -7.44 1.41 -15.92
N LEU A 539 -7.29 2.59 -15.29
CA LEU A 539 -5.97 3.09 -14.84
C LEU A 539 -5.73 2.90 -13.34
N THR A 540 -4.45 2.73 -12.97
CA THR A 540 -3.94 2.99 -11.60
C THR A 540 -3.84 4.50 -11.32
N CYS A 541 -4.87 5.25 -11.70
CA CYS A 541 -4.98 6.68 -11.49
C CYS A 541 -5.77 6.91 -10.21
N ASN A 542 -5.23 7.70 -9.28
CA ASN A 542 -6.00 8.08 -8.10
C ASN A 542 -7.21 8.92 -8.53
N ASN A 543 -8.35 8.70 -7.89
CA ASN A 543 -9.51 9.59 -8.01
C ASN A 543 -9.11 10.99 -7.56
N PHE A 544 -9.63 12.01 -8.23
CA PHE A 544 -9.42 13.41 -7.86
C PHE A 544 -10.74 14.00 -7.41
N ASP A 545 -10.87 14.23 -6.10
CA ASP A 545 -12.01 14.90 -5.50
C ASP A 545 -11.69 16.38 -5.29
N LYS A 546 -12.56 17.27 -5.79
CA LYS A 546 -12.45 18.71 -5.58
C LYS A 546 -13.69 19.24 -4.89
N GLU A 547 -13.51 19.68 -3.65
CA GLU A 547 -14.58 20.30 -2.87
C GLU A 547 -14.71 21.80 -3.17
N VAL A 548 -15.96 22.26 -3.17
CA VAL A 548 -16.37 23.64 -3.37
C VAL A 548 -17.34 24.00 -2.26
N LEU A 549 -16.91 24.89 -1.35
CA LEU A 549 -17.76 25.41 -0.29
C LEU A 549 -18.60 26.58 -0.82
N VAL A 550 -19.91 26.39 -0.89
CA VAL A 550 -20.86 27.47 -1.17
C VAL A 550 -21.37 28.02 0.16
N LYS A 551 -21.07 29.28 0.47
CA LYS A 551 -21.61 29.96 1.65
C LYS A 551 -22.97 30.57 1.33
N ALA A 552 -23.84 30.67 2.33
CA ALA A 552 -25.10 31.40 2.20
C ALA A 552 -24.89 32.87 1.75
N SER A 553 -25.93 33.46 1.17
CA SER A 553 -25.95 34.85 0.73
C SER A 553 -26.13 35.78 1.93
N SER A 554 -25.39 36.90 1.98
CA SER A 554 -25.51 37.89 3.05
C SER A 554 -26.83 38.70 3.02
N LYS A 555 -27.72 38.41 2.07
CA LYS A 555 -29.05 39.04 1.94
C LYS A 555 -30.09 38.22 2.68
N VAL A 556 -30.57 38.72 3.81
CA VAL A 556 -31.72 38.16 4.55
C VAL A 556 -32.94 38.11 3.64
N GLY A 557 -33.51 36.92 3.46
CA GLY A 557 -34.74 36.69 2.71
C GLY A 557 -35.97 36.65 3.62
N LYS A 558 -35.96 35.78 4.63
CA LYS A 558 -37.08 35.59 5.58
C LYS A 558 -36.63 35.01 6.91
N TRP A 559 -37.53 35.01 7.89
CA TRP A 559 -37.42 34.19 9.11
C TRP A 559 -38.36 32.99 9.00
N ASP A 560 -37.91 31.84 9.50
CA ASP A 560 -38.68 30.59 9.55
C ASP A 560 -38.64 29.99 10.96
N LEU A 561 -39.60 29.13 11.30
CA LEU A 561 -39.63 28.35 12.55
C LEU A 561 -38.86 27.04 12.36
N LEU A 562 -38.09 26.66 13.38
CA LEU A 562 -37.44 25.35 13.47
C LEU A 562 -38.40 24.36 14.15
N SER A 563 -39.21 23.67 13.34
CA SER A 563 -40.22 22.70 13.76
C SER A 563 -40.15 21.38 12.98
N ASP A 564 -40.33 20.24 13.65
CA ASP A 564 -40.60 18.96 12.99
C ASP A 564 -41.92 19.01 12.20
N GLU A 565 -41.98 18.39 11.02
CA GLU A 565 -43.15 18.39 10.11
C GLU A 565 -44.41 17.68 10.68
N GLN A 566 -44.38 17.24 11.94
CA GLN A 566 -45.46 16.51 12.61
C GLN A 566 -45.96 17.19 13.91
N SER A 567 -45.50 18.42 14.21
CA SER A 567 -45.98 19.14 15.40
C SER A 567 -47.46 19.54 15.26
N PRO A 568 -48.34 19.23 16.22
CA PRO A 568 -49.73 19.71 16.23
C PRO A 568 -49.79 21.24 16.41
N PRO A 569 -50.92 21.90 16.07
CA PRO A 569 -51.08 23.35 16.25
C PRO A 569 -50.85 23.75 17.72
N LEU A 570 -50.10 24.83 17.91
CA LEU A 570 -49.73 25.33 19.23
C LEU A 570 -50.99 25.75 20.01
N SER A 571 -51.16 25.18 21.20
CA SER A 571 -52.28 25.52 22.09
C SER A 571 -51.79 25.99 23.45
N VAL A 572 -52.47 26.97 24.03
CA VAL A 572 -52.14 27.60 25.31
C VAL A 572 -53.41 28.00 26.07
N ARG A 573 -53.30 28.31 27.36
CA ARG A 573 -54.33 29.04 28.12
C ARG A 573 -53.86 30.45 28.46
N VAL A 574 -54.78 31.41 28.53
CA VAL A 574 -54.48 32.76 29.03
C VAL A 574 -53.98 32.66 30.48
N GLY A 575 -52.91 33.40 30.79
CA GLY A 575 -52.19 33.27 32.06
C GLY A 575 -51.18 32.12 32.13
N SER A 576 -50.95 31.36 31.05
CA SER A 576 -49.81 30.43 30.93
C SER A 576 -48.91 30.82 29.75
N CYS A 577 -47.63 30.45 29.83
CA CYS A 577 -46.66 30.74 28.76
C CYS A 577 -46.81 29.77 27.58
N PHE A 578 -46.57 30.24 26.35
CA PHE A 578 -46.37 29.36 25.20
C PHE A 578 -45.09 28.51 25.37
N PRO A 579 -45.01 27.34 24.70
CA PRO A 579 -43.75 26.61 24.54
C PRO A 579 -42.66 27.49 23.87
N PRO A 580 -41.37 27.29 24.21
CA PRO A 580 -40.26 27.97 23.54
C PRO A 580 -40.29 27.84 22.01
N LEU A 581 -40.11 28.96 21.31
CA LEU A 581 -40.12 29.03 19.85
C LEU A 581 -38.70 29.34 19.32
N CYS A 582 -38.19 28.50 18.44
CA CYS A 582 -36.86 28.65 17.84
C CYS A 582 -36.98 29.16 16.40
N LEU A 583 -36.55 30.40 16.15
CA LEU A 583 -36.57 31.03 14.84
C LEU A 583 -35.19 31.00 14.18
N THR A 584 -35.14 30.72 12.88
CA THR A 584 -33.92 30.78 12.05
C THR A 584 -34.02 31.93 11.05
N CYS A 585 -32.92 32.66 10.87
CA CYS A 585 -32.78 33.64 9.80
C CYS A 585 -32.31 32.94 8.52
N ASN A 586 -33.02 33.11 7.41
CA ASN A 586 -32.70 32.48 6.12
C ASN A 586 -32.43 33.53 5.04
N ASP A 587 -31.52 33.23 4.12
CA ASP A 587 -31.19 34.06 2.97
C ASP A 587 -32.28 34.01 1.88
N ILE A 588 -32.08 34.79 0.80
CA ILE A 588 -33.01 34.82 -0.35
C ILE A 588 -33.13 33.50 -1.14
N TYR A 589 -32.32 32.48 -0.85
CA TYR A 589 -32.36 31.14 -1.44
C TYR A 589 -32.82 30.05 -0.44
N GLY A 590 -33.11 30.43 0.82
CA GLY A 590 -33.55 29.52 1.88
C GLY A 590 -32.43 28.90 2.72
N ASN A 591 -31.19 29.38 2.61
CA ASN A 591 -30.07 28.91 3.42
C ASN A 591 -30.03 29.64 4.77
N ARG A 592 -29.71 28.92 5.85
CA ARG A 592 -29.52 29.53 7.18
C ARG A 592 -28.34 30.51 7.18
N ILE A 593 -28.54 31.64 7.86
CA ILE A 593 -27.55 32.70 8.07
C ILE A 593 -27.57 33.16 9.53
N PRO A 594 -26.43 33.60 10.09
CA PRO A 594 -26.40 34.08 11.46
C PRO A 594 -27.08 35.44 11.57
N PHE A 595 -27.88 35.64 12.62
CA PHE A 595 -28.37 36.96 13.00
C PHE A 595 -27.16 37.87 13.31
N THR A 596 -27.14 39.08 12.77
CA THR A 596 -26.03 40.04 12.97
C THR A 596 -25.88 40.43 14.45
N SER A 597 -27.02 40.72 15.07
CA SER A 597 -27.23 41.00 16.50
C SER A 597 -28.58 40.43 16.94
N THR A 598 -28.83 40.32 18.25
CA THR A 598 -30.16 39.98 18.79
C THR A 598 -31.18 41.02 18.30
N PRO A 599 -32.21 40.65 17.52
CA PRO A 599 -33.16 41.60 16.97
C PRO A 599 -34.23 41.97 18.01
N GLU A 600 -34.75 43.19 17.93
CA GLU A 600 -35.97 43.57 18.66
C GLU A 600 -37.19 42.96 17.96
N VAL A 601 -37.89 42.10 18.70
CA VAL A 601 -39.06 41.35 18.23
C VAL A 601 -40.34 41.96 18.84
N MET A 602 -41.45 41.87 18.11
CA MET A 602 -42.81 42.13 18.60
C MET A 602 -43.68 40.91 18.30
N ILE A 603 -44.41 40.42 19.30
CA ILE A 603 -45.34 39.31 19.17
C ILE A 603 -46.77 39.85 19.22
N LYS A 604 -47.61 39.42 18.28
CA LYS A 604 -49.00 39.83 18.14
C LYS A 604 -49.89 38.62 17.98
N LEU A 605 -50.96 38.53 18.78
CA LEU A 605 -52.04 37.58 18.53
C LEU A 605 -53.03 38.21 17.56
N GLN A 606 -53.21 37.61 16.38
CA GLN A 606 -54.02 38.15 15.30
C GLN A 606 -55.20 37.25 14.95
N THR A 607 -56.23 37.86 14.35
CA THR A 607 -57.44 37.22 13.86
C THR A 607 -57.77 37.75 12.46
N ILE A 608 -58.69 37.09 11.76
CA ILE A 608 -59.24 37.56 10.47
C ILE A 608 -59.86 38.97 10.59
N LYS A 609 -60.26 39.40 11.79
CA LYS A 609 -60.87 40.72 12.07
C LYS A 609 -59.86 41.78 12.54
N GLY A 610 -58.59 41.44 12.71
CA GLY A 610 -57.53 42.34 13.20
C GLY A 610 -56.70 41.76 14.35
N VAL A 611 -55.79 42.58 14.89
CA VAL A 611 -54.99 42.25 16.08
C VAL A 611 -55.90 42.13 17.31
N LEU A 612 -55.73 41.06 18.08
CA LEU A 612 -56.44 40.83 19.34
C LEU A 612 -55.63 41.37 20.54
N VAL A 613 -54.32 41.06 20.57
CA VAL A 613 -53.41 41.34 21.69
C VAL A 613 -52.01 41.60 21.16
N ASP A 614 -51.31 42.58 21.73
CA ASP A 614 -49.86 42.73 21.63
C ASP A 614 -49.22 42.14 22.89
N VAL A 615 -48.22 41.26 22.74
CA VAL A 615 -47.63 40.53 23.87
C VAL A 615 -46.37 41.24 24.36
N GLU A 616 -46.43 41.80 25.56
CA GLU A 616 -45.34 42.56 26.18
C GLU A 616 -44.36 41.69 26.98
N LYS A 617 -44.83 40.56 27.52
CA LYS A 617 -44.06 39.64 28.38
C LYS A 617 -43.49 38.49 27.55
N MET A 618 -42.17 38.51 27.34
CA MET A 618 -41.39 37.50 26.63
C MET A 618 -39.90 37.63 26.98
N ARG A 619 -39.14 36.55 26.78
CA ARG A 619 -37.67 36.49 26.85
C ARG A 619 -37.13 36.15 25.47
N ILE A 620 -36.04 36.82 25.06
CA ILE A 620 -35.39 36.61 23.75
C ILE A 620 -33.93 36.25 23.99
N GLU A 621 -33.49 35.09 23.51
CA GLU A 621 -32.11 34.64 23.59
C GLU A 621 -31.59 34.30 22.19
N LEU A 622 -30.44 34.86 21.82
CA LEU A 622 -29.73 34.48 20.59
C LEU A 622 -28.69 33.40 20.93
N SER A 623 -28.69 32.30 20.18
CA SER A 623 -27.75 31.19 20.39
C SER A 623 -26.28 31.64 20.23
N PRO A 624 -25.30 30.93 20.83
CA PRO A 624 -23.89 31.34 20.78
C PRO A 624 -23.31 31.42 19.35
N ASN A 625 -23.73 30.50 18.47
CA ASN A 625 -23.41 30.49 17.03
C ASN A 625 -24.17 31.57 16.22
N LYS A 626 -25.15 32.25 16.84
CA LYS A 626 -26.09 33.22 16.25
C LYS A 626 -27.02 32.70 15.16
N PHE A 627 -27.17 31.40 14.94
CA PHE A 627 -28.08 30.88 13.90
C PHE A 627 -29.55 30.70 14.36
N THR A 628 -29.80 30.61 15.67
CA THR A 628 -31.13 30.37 16.25
C THR A 628 -31.48 31.47 17.24
N LEU A 629 -32.63 32.12 17.04
CA LEU A 629 -33.24 33.03 17.99
C LEU A 629 -34.33 32.29 18.77
N LYS A 630 -34.07 32.03 20.04
CA LYS A 630 -34.99 31.37 20.97
C LYS A 630 -35.87 32.43 21.62
N VAL A 631 -37.18 32.18 21.64
CA VAL A 631 -38.18 33.07 22.26
C VAL A 631 -38.94 32.26 23.30
N GLU A 632 -38.82 32.67 24.57
CA GLU A 632 -39.34 31.97 25.75
C GLU A 632 -40.25 32.89 26.58
N ASP A 633 -40.89 32.33 27.61
CA ASP A 633 -41.70 33.06 28.59
C ASP A 633 -42.81 33.96 27.95
N ILE A 634 -43.27 33.60 26.75
CA ILE A 634 -44.27 34.31 25.96
C ILE A 634 -45.64 34.15 26.64
N LEU A 635 -46.04 35.14 27.43
CA LEU A 635 -47.25 35.08 28.26
C LEU A 635 -48.39 35.90 27.65
N ILE A 636 -49.51 35.26 27.29
CA ILE A 636 -50.71 35.96 26.86
C ILE A 636 -51.64 36.22 28.05
N GLU A 637 -51.89 37.50 28.27
CA GLU A 637 -52.89 38.05 29.18
C GLU A 637 -53.88 38.85 28.32
N SER A 638 -55.18 38.56 28.44
CA SER A 638 -56.21 39.14 27.56
C SER A 638 -57.59 38.97 28.18
N ASN A 639 -58.47 39.95 27.99
CA ASN A 639 -59.90 39.92 28.30
C ASN A 639 -60.77 39.88 27.03
N GLU A 640 -60.17 39.55 25.88
CA GLU A 640 -60.74 39.76 24.54
C GLU A 640 -60.92 38.46 23.73
N LEU A 641 -60.67 37.28 24.34
CA LEU A 641 -60.90 35.98 23.68
C LEU A 641 -62.36 35.77 23.27
N ASP A 642 -63.28 36.46 23.94
CA ASP A 642 -64.69 36.52 23.61
C ASP A 642 -64.97 36.75 22.12
N LYS A 643 -64.09 37.49 21.43
CA LYS A 643 -64.17 37.81 19.98
C LYS A 643 -63.85 36.64 19.04
N ILE A 644 -63.26 35.55 19.55
CA ILE A 644 -62.87 34.34 18.79
C ILE A 644 -63.58 33.06 19.25
N ARG A 645 -64.65 33.19 20.05
CA ARG A 645 -65.52 32.06 20.45
C ARG A 645 -66.31 31.50 19.25
N PRO A 646 -66.67 30.20 19.25
CA PRO A 646 -66.33 29.18 20.26
C PRO A 646 -65.01 28.43 19.98
N ASN A 647 -64.38 28.63 18.82
CA ASN A 647 -63.24 27.81 18.38
C ASN A 647 -61.89 28.21 19.01
N TYR A 648 -61.75 29.46 19.48
CA TYR A 648 -60.51 30.02 20.05
C TYR A 648 -59.29 30.01 19.10
N GLU A 649 -59.55 29.97 17.79
CA GLU A 649 -58.53 30.00 16.74
C GLU A 649 -57.96 31.42 16.53
N ALA A 650 -56.64 31.50 16.53
CA ALA A 650 -55.89 32.75 16.32
C ALA A 650 -54.59 32.46 15.55
N THR A 651 -53.90 33.52 15.13
CA THR A 651 -52.57 33.43 14.51
C THR A 651 -51.56 34.18 15.37
N LEU A 652 -50.55 33.47 15.88
CA LEU A 652 -49.43 34.08 16.58
C LEU A 652 -48.46 34.62 15.51
N VAL A 653 -48.32 35.95 15.42
CA VAL A 653 -47.44 36.62 14.46
C VAL A 653 -46.26 37.21 15.22
N ILE A 654 -45.07 36.71 14.90
CA ILE A 654 -43.80 37.19 15.43
C ILE A 654 -43.12 38.01 14.34
N CYS A 655 -42.79 39.27 14.64
CA CYS A 655 -42.23 40.19 13.65
C CYS A 655 -41.09 41.05 14.22
N SER A 656 -40.17 41.46 13.35
CA SER A 656 -39.16 42.47 13.66
C SER A 656 -39.82 43.84 13.92
N ARG A 657 -39.20 44.69 14.73
CA ARG A 657 -39.76 46.01 15.12
C ARG A 657 -40.06 46.95 13.93
N ASP A 658 -39.27 46.83 12.86
CA ASP A 658 -39.47 47.52 11.56
C ASP A 658 -40.53 46.87 10.66
N LYS A 659 -41.02 45.68 11.02
CA LYS A 659 -41.96 44.82 10.27
C LYS A 659 -41.46 44.34 8.91
N LEU A 660 -40.15 44.39 8.64
CA LEU A 660 -39.57 43.86 7.41
C LEU A 660 -39.59 42.33 7.36
N TYR A 661 -39.48 41.67 8.51
CA TYR A 661 -39.50 40.22 8.64
C TYR A 661 -40.59 39.80 9.63
N SER A 662 -41.49 38.93 9.19
CA SER A 662 -42.59 38.40 10.01
C SER A 662 -42.85 36.95 9.69
N VAL A 663 -43.10 36.15 10.74
CA VAL A 663 -43.46 34.75 10.65
C VAL A 663 -44.75 34.52 11.46
N SER A 664 -45.64 33.65 10.98
CA SER A 664 -47.03 33.55 11.45
C SER A 664 -47.48 32.10 11.60
N PHE A 665 -48.01 31.74 12.76
CA PHE A 665 -48.38 30.36 13.10
C PHE A 665 -49.85 30.27 13.53
N PRO A 666 -50.64 29.29 13.02
CA PRO A 666 -51.96 29.00 13.56
C PRO A 666 -51.83 28.45 14.99
N CYS A 667 -52.67 28.95 15.90
CA CYS A 667 -52.65 28.57 17.31
C CYS A 667 -54.07 28.62 17.91
N GLN A 668 -54.25 27.95 19.05
CA GLN A 668 -55.49 27.98 19.84
C GLN A 668 -55.20 28.59 21.21
N VAL A 669 -55.88 29.69 21.54
CA VAL A 669 -55.67 30.44 22.78
C VAL A 669 -56.93 30.34 23.63
N TYR A 670 -56.94 29.34 24.51
CA TYR A 670 -58.09 29.05 25.36
C TYR A 670 -58.16 29.99 26.57
N PRO A 671 -59.35 30.20 27.15
CA PRO A 671 -59.52 30.84 28.45
C PRO A 671 -58.71 30.14 29.55
N GLY A 672 -58.40 30.89 30.61
CA GLY A 672 -57.79 30.37 31.82
C GLY A 672 -58.71 29.40 32.59
N SER A 673 -58.28 29.03 33.79
CA SER A 673 -59.14 28.28 34.73
C SER A 673 -60.30 29.15 35.23
N LEU A 674 -61.44 28.51 35.53
CA LEU A 674 -62.60 29.16 36.15
C LEU A 674 -62.18 29.89 37.45
N GLN A 675 -62.54 31.18 37.55
CA GLN A 675 -62.27 32.01 38.75
C GLN A 675 -63.49 32.79 39.21
N PHE A 676 -64.42 33.13 38.31
CA PHE A 676 -65.64 33.87 38.67
C PHE A 676 -66.87 33.29 37.97
N VAL A 677 -68.02 33.35 38.64
CA VAL A 677 -69.33 33.02 38.04
C VAL A 677 -70.29 34.18 38.32
N LYS A 678 -71.05 34.61 37.31
CA LYS A 678 -72.05 35.68 37.42
C LYS A 678 -73.43 35.09 37.13
N ALA A 679 -74.35 35.15 38.09
CA ALA A 679 -75.73 34.70 37.91
C ALA A 679 -76.56 35.78 37.22
N ARG A 680 -77.28 35.42 36.14
CA ARG A 680 -78.22 36.31 35.43
C ARG A 680 -79.62 35.68 35.32
N PRO A 681 -80.71 36.45 35.56
CA PRO A 681 -80.70 37.78 36.19
C PRO A 681 -80.10 37.73 37.61
N PRO A 682 -79.60 38.84 38.16
CA PRO A 682 -79.15 38.89 39.55
C PRO A 682 -80.33 38.52 40.47
N ILE A 683 -80.25 37.36 41.13
CA ILE A 683 -81.33 36.87 41.97
C ILE A 683 -81.39 37.73 43.23
N LEU A 684 -82.42 38.56 43.33
CA LEU A 684 -82.71 39.39 44.50
C LEU A 684 -83.07 38.52 45.72
N ASP A 685 -82.95 39.07 46.93
CA ASP A 685 -83.36 38.45 48.21
C ASP A 685 -84.90 38.27 48.37
N SER A 686 -85.62 38.11 47.27
CA SER A 686 -87.03 37.72 47.26
C SER A 686 -87.20 36.31 47.83
N GLN A 687 -88.02 36.18 48.87
CA GLN A 687 -88.23 34.93 49.60
C GLN A 687 -88.72 33.81 48.68
N LEU A 688 -87.95 32.73 48.59
CA LEU A 688 -88.29 31.59 47.73
C LEU A 688 -89.45 30.79 48.33
N LEU A 689 -90.43 30.41 47.50
CA LEU A 689 -91.56 29.57 47.92
C LEU A 689 -91.18 28.09 47.80
N PRO A 690 -91.36 27.26 48.85
CA PRO A 690 -91.19 25.81 48.76
C PRO A 690 -92.05 25.21 47.64
N GLY A 691 -91.45 24.35 46.83
CA GLY A 691 -92.07 23.75 45.63
C GLY A 691 -92.03 24.61 44.36
N CYS A 692 -91.63 25.88 44.44
CA CYS A 692 -91.44 26.75 43.28
C CYS A 692 -90.28 26.27 42.39
N ILE A 693 -90.37 26.57 41.09
CA ILE A 693 -89.30 26.33 40.11
C ILE A 693 -88.78 27.69 39.64
N ILE A 694 -87.47 27.91 39.69
CA ILE A 694 -86.82 29.12 39.19
C ILE A 694 -86.94 29.13 37.67
N LYS A 695 -87.61 30.14 37.11
CA LYS A 695 -87.92 30.20 35.67
C LYS A 695 -86.74 30.62 34.80
N GLU A 696 -85.93 31.55 35.27
CA GLU A 696 -84.82 32.14 34.54
C GLU A 696 -83.61 32.15 35.48
N LEU A 697 -82.55 31.42 35.13
CA LEU A 697 -81.25 31.48 35.79
C LEU A 697 -80.17 30.91 34.88
N VAL A 698 -79.28 31.78 34.41
CA VAL A 698 -78.06 31.42 33.68
C VAL A 698 -76.85 31.73 34.56
N LEU A 699 -75.89 30.81 34.63
CA LEU A 699 -74.60 31.01 35.28
C LEU A 699 -73.53 31.29 34.20
N GLU A 700 -73.16 32.55 34.02
CA GLU A 700 -72.05 32.94 33.15
C GLU A 700 -70.72 32.64 33.83
N MET A 701 -69.77 32.00 33.14
CA MET A 701 -68.54 31.49 33.74
C MET A 701 -67.30 32.14 33.14
N PHE A 702 -66.44 32.69 34.01
CA PHE A 702 -65.31 33.54 33.64
C PHE A 702 -63.97 33.07 34.20
N ASP A 703 -62.90 33.30 33.45
CA ASP A 703 -61.53 33.12 33.91
C ASP A 703 -61.00 34.33 34.72
N ALA A 704 -59.73 34.29 35.12
CA ALA A 704 -59.07 35.35 35.88
C ALA A 704 -59.00 36.72 35.16
N TYR A 705 -59.25 36.74 33.85
CA TYR A 705 -59.10 37.91 32.97
C TYR A 705 -60.44 38.36 32.38
N ASP A 706 -61.56 37.88 32.91
CA ASP A 706 -62.94 38.17 32.46
C ASP A 706 -63.30 37.66 31.05
N ASN A 707 -62.56 36.69 30.50
CA ASN A 707 -63.02 35.93 29.33
C ASN A 707 -64.06 34.89 29.75
N HIS A 708 -65.04 34.62 28.89
CA HIS A 708 -65.92 33.47 29.09
C HIS A 708 -65.18 32.14 28.94
N ILE A 709 -65.54 31.15 29.75
CA ILE A 709 -64.92 29.82 29.77
C ILE A 709 -65.27 29.00 28.52
N SER A 710 -64.33 28.14 28.09
CA SER A 710 -64.48 27.26 26.93
C SER A 710 -65.57 26.21 27.12
N GLN A 711 -66.38 26.00 26.07
CA GLN A 711 -67.40 24.97 25.99
C GLN A 711 -66.89 23.59 26.43
N GLY A 712 -67.74 22.83 27.12
CA GLY A 712 -67.47 21.45 27.51
C GLY A 712 -66.71 21.28 28.83
N LEU A 713 -66.23 22.36 29.47
CA LEU A 713 -65.72 22.28 30.84
C LEU A 713 -66.82 21.76 31.77
N GLU A 714 -66.52 20.70 32.52
CA GLU A 714 -67.44 20.09 33.49
C GLU A 714 -67.19 20.70 34.89
N VAL A 715 -68.25 21.25 35.49
CA VAL A 715 -68.26 21.82 36.84
C VAL A 715 -69.34 21.14 37.69
N GLU A 716 -69.18 21.14 39.00
CA GLU A 716 -70.14 20.50 39.92
C GLU A 716 -71.00 21.54 40.64
N LEU A 717 -72.32 21.39 40.53
CA LEU A 717 -73.29 22.22 41.25
C LEU A 717 -73.70 21.53 42.55
N ALA A 718 -73.14 21.98 43.67
CA ALA A 718 -73.65 21.62 44.98
C ALA A 718 -74.83 22.52 45.33
N VAL A 719 -76.00 21.89 45.51
CA VAL A 719 -77.24 22.56 45.90
C VAL A 719 -77.75 22.03 47.24
N GLU A 720 -78.11 22.93 48.15
CA GLU A 720 -78.71 22.59 49.44
C GLU A 720 -80.14 23.12 49.48
N GLY A 721 -81.13 22.23 49.65
CA GLY A 721 -82.55 22.63 49.71
C GLY A 721 -83.20 22.99 48.36
N PHE A 722 -82.51 22.70 47.25
CA PHE A 722 -83.10 22.59 45.91
C PHE A 722 -83.09 21.14 45.43
N CYS A 723 -83.79 20.85 44.33
CA CYS A 723 -83.72 19.61 43.58
C CYS A 723 -83.74 19.91 42.08
N MET A 724 -82.77 19.36 41.34
CA MET A 724 -82.73 19.39 39.88
C MET A 724 -83.93 18.60 39.31
N GLN A 725 -84.62 19.13 38.30
CA GLN A 725 -85.78 18.46 37.69
C GLN A 725 -85.42 17.53 36.51
N ASP A 726 -84.15 17.45 36.13
CA ASP A 726 -83.65 16.56 35.07
C ASP A 726 -82.85 15.36 35.61
N GLN A 727 -82.38 14.49 34.70
CA GLN A 727 -81.63 13.27 35.00
C GLN A 727 -80.10 13.41 34.76
N ILE A 728 -79.60 14.63 34.55
CA ILE A 728 -78.19 14.91 34.21
C ILE A 728 -77.31 14.98 35.47
N GLY A 729 -77.90 15.36 36.62
CA GLY A 729 -77.25 15.34 37.94
C GLY A 729 -76.65 16.68 38.37
N SER A 730 -75.73 16.64 39.36
CA SER A 730 -75.03 17.82 39.91
C SER A 730 -74.06 18.42 38.91
N LYS A 731 -73.41 17.58 38.10
CA LYS A 731 -72.41 18.03 37.14
C LYS A 731 -73.04 18.64 35.89
N ARG A 732 -72.49 19.77 35.45
CA ARG A 732 -72.94 20.50 34.25
C ARG A 732 -71.76 20.87 33.39
N LYS A 733 -72.00 20.98 32.08
CA LYS A 733 -70.99 21.41 31.11
C LYS A 733 -71.32 22.82 30.62
N VAL A 734 -70.27 23.63 30.53
CA VAL A 734 -70.34 24.98 29.95
C VAL A 734 -70.73 24.88 28.47
N ASP A 735 -71.64 25.74 28.02
CA ASP A 735 -72.09 25.83 26.63
C ASP A 735 -71.13 26.64 25.73
N ASP A 736 -71.50 26.84 24.46
CA ASP A 736 -70.74 27.64 23.49
C ASP A 736 -70.72 29.14 23.80
N ASN A 737 -71.67 29.61 24.62
CA ASN A 737 -71.78 30.97 25.12
C ASN A 737 -71.03 31.16 26.45
N GLY A 738 -70.31 30.15 26.94
CA GLY A 738 -69.57 30.22 28.21
C GLY A 738 -70.47 30.22 29.44
N CYS A 739 -71.68 29.70 29.30
CA CYS A 739 -72.74 29.73 30.29
C CYS A 739 -73.17 28.33 30.73
N ILE A 740 -73.95 28.26 31.81
CA ILE A 740 -74.73 27.08 32.17
C ILE A 740 -76.15 27.53 32.50
N ASP A 741 -77.11 27.15 31.66
CA ASP A 741 -78.52 27.44 31.87
C ASP A 741 -79.14 26.46 32.90
N LEU A 742 -79.81 27.03 33.90
CA LEU A 742 -80.56 26.36 34.96
C LEU A 742 -82.05 26.78 34.97
N SER A 743 -82.47 27.54 33.97
CA SER A 743 -83.84 28.03 33.76
C SER A 743 -84.84 26.88 33.70
N GLY A 744 -85.79 26.85 34.63
CA GLY A 744 -86.78 25.78 34.77
C GLY A 744 -86.28 24.50 35.46
N LEU A 745 -84.99 24.39 35.80
CA LEU A 745 -84.38 23.16 36.30
C LEU A 745 -84.28 23.10 37.83
N LEU A 746 -84.13 24.23 38.52
CA LEU A 746 -84.05 24.27 39.99
C LEU A 746 -85.44 24.40 40.65
N LYS A 747 -85.86 23.35 41.36
CA LYS A 747 -87.04 23.36 42.23
C LYS A 747 -86.65 23.52 43.69
N VAL A 748 -87.29 24.43 44.42
CA VAL A 748 -87.11 24.62 45.87
C VAL A 748 -87.72 23.42 46.60
N THR A 749 -86.92 22.70 47.41
CA THR A 749 -87.38 21.54 48.19
C THR A 749 -87.28 21.74 49.70
N ALA A 750 -86.48 22.70 50.18
CA ALA A 750 -86.50 23.07 51.59
C ALA A 750 -87.87 23.64 52.00
N GLY A 751 -88.35 23.21 53.16
CA GLY A 751 -89.57 23.74 53.75
C GLY A 751 -89.44 25.22 54.17
N TYR A 752 -90.56 25.80 54.56
CA TYR A 752 -90.67 27.21 54.93
C TYR A 752 -89.65 27.64 56.01
N GLY A 753 -88.99 28.78 55.80
CA GLY A 753 -88.08 29.47 56.73
C GLY A 753 -86.61 29.05 56.66
N ARG A 754 -86.27 28.06 55.86
CA ARG A 754 -84.92 27.49 55.74
C ARG A 754 -84.03 28.34 54.82
N LYS A 755 -82.73 28.27 55.06
CA LYS A 755 -81.72 28.72 54.09
C LYS A 755 -81.59 27.65 53.00
N VAL A 756 -81.36 28.08 51.77
CA VAL A 756 -81.08 27.21 50.61
C VAL A 756 -79.88 27.76 49.85
N LEU A 757 -79.09 26.88 49.27
CA LEU A 757 -77.78 27.20 48.71
C LEU A 757 -77.65 26.73 47.26
N LEU A 758 -77.07 27.59 46.42
CA LEU A 758 -76.50 27.22 45.12
C LEU A 758 -75.01 27.53 45.14
N SER A 759 -74.18 26.55 44.86
CA SER A 759 -72.73 26.71 44.77
C SER A 759 -72.13 25.97 43.59
N VAL A 760 -71.13 26.58 42.95
CA VAL A 760 -70.36 25.97 41.84
C VAL A 760 -68.99 25.59 42.39
N LEU A 761 -68.61 24.33 42.20
CA LEU A 761 -67.30 23.81 42.54
C LEU A 761 -66.47 23.55 41.28
N SER A 762 -65.18 23.90 41.37
CA SER A 762 -64.15 23.47 40.43
C SER A 762 -63.11 22.66 41.20
N GLY A 763 -63.00 21.38 40.89
CA GLY A 763 -62.23 20.43 41.69
C GLY A 763 -62.77 20.31 43.12
N HIS A 764 -62.07 20.93 44.09
CA HIS A 764 -62.45 20.95 45.51
C HIS A 764 -62.77 22.36 46.03
N GLU A 765 -62.65 23.39 45.21
CA GLU A 765 -62.84 24.80 45.62
C GLU A 765 -64.21 25.32 45.19
N VAL A 766 -64.87 26.08 46.09
CA VAL A 766 -66.18 26.69 45.85
C VAL A 766 -65.97 28.05 45.20
N VAL A 767 -66.00 28.08 43.86
CA VAL A 767 -65.75 29.28 43.05
C VAL A 767 -66.94 30.25 43.02
N PHE A 768 -68.13 29.76 43.38
CA PHE A 768 -69.34 30.57 43.53
C PHE A 768 -70.22 30.00 44.63
N LYS A 769 -70.82 30.88 45.44
CA LYS A 769 -71.76 30.51 46.49
C LYS A 769 -72.81 31.62 46.66
N GLN A 770 -74.06 31.31 46.33
CA GLN A 770 -75.21 32.15 46.63
C GLN A 770 -76.13 31.44 47.63
N GLU A 771 -76.57 32.18 48.64
CA GLU A 771 -77.52 31.71 49.65
C GLU A 771 -78.82 32.50 49.54
N PHE A 772 -79.94 31.84 49.83
CA PHE A 772 -81.29 32.41 49.81
C PHE A 772 -82.08 31.93 51.03
N GLN A 773 -83.17 32.59 51.39
CA GLN A 773 -84.10 32.14 52.42
C GLN A 773 -85.50 31.84 51.84
N THR A 774 -86.07 30.69 52.21
CA THR A 774 -87.47 30.38 51.91
C THR A 774 -88.40 31.15 52.85
N GLN A 775 -89.58 31.52 52.36
CA GLN A 775 -90.64 32.19 53.17
C GLN A 775 -90.95 31.39 54.45
N LYS A 776 -91.30 32.03 55.57
CA LYS A 776 -91.58 31.38 56.87
C LYS A 776 -93.07 31.01 57.08
N GLN A 777 -93.33 29.92 57.82
CA GLN A 777 -94.67 29.44 58.23
C GLN A 777 -94.53 28.56 59.50
N GLU A 778 -95.58 28.39 60.33
CA GLU A 778 -95.44 27.88 61.72
C GLU A 778 -96.33 26.67 62.12
N MET A 779 -95.79 25.79 62.99
CA MET A 779 -96.43 24.73 63.82
C MET A 779 -97.09 23.51 63.11
N GLN A 780 -97.16 22.26 63.67
CA GLN A 780 -96.67 21.64 64.93
C GLN A 780 -96.36 20.10 64.73
N ILE A 781 -96.09 19.30 65.79
CA ILE A 781 -95.26 18.04 65.75
C ILE A 781 -95.87 16.79 66.44
N THR A 782 -95.63 15.56 65.92
CA THR A 782 -95.53 14.30 66.73
C THR A 782 -94.66 13.14 66.12
N SER A 783 -93.98 12.37 67.01
CA SER A 783 -93.15 11.11 66.95
C SER A 783 -93.31 10.03 65.84
N GLY A 784 -92.35 9.11 65.53
CA GLY A 784 -90.93 8.85 65.96
C GLY A 784 -90.38 7.39 65.69
N VAL A 785 -89.06 7.12 65.90
CA VAL A 785 -88.34 5.77 66.05
C VAL A 785 -87.93 4.95 64.75
N SER A 786 -86.91 4.05 64.62
CA SER A 786 -85.45 3.93 65.03
C SER A 786 -84.69 2.63 64.50
N LEU A 787 -83.39 2.72 64.09
CA LEU A 787 -82.29 1.66 64.08
C LEU A 787 -82.42 0.38 63.15
N VAL A 788 -81.51 -0.61 62.85
CA VAL A 788 -80.03 -0.98 63.01
C VAL A 788 -79.65 -2.17 62.04
N GLN A 789 -78.44 -2.81 61.96
CA GLN A 789 -77.13 -2.44 61.32
C GLN A 789 -76.05 -3.61 61.28
N SER A 790 -75.23 -3.77 60.20
CA SER A 790 -73.91 -4.56 60.08
C SER A 790 -73.93 -6.15 60.07
N PRO A 791 -72.83 -6.97 59.91
CA PRO A 791 -71.51 -6.92 59.15
C PRO A 791 -70.88 -8.27 58.54
N LYS A 792 -69.79 -8.18 57.71
CA LYS A 792 -68.64 -9.14 57.36
C LYS A 792 -68.88 -10.64 56.88
N LEU A 793 -67.94 -11.61 56.62
CA LEU A 793 -66.46 -11.87 56.85
C LEU A 793 -65.76 -12.78 55.73
N GLU A 794 -64.65 -13.52 56.03
CA GLU A 794 -63.63 -14.19 55.12
C GLU A 794 -63.42 -15.75 55.37
N TYR A 795 -62.52 -16.63 54.83
CA TYR A 795 -61.02 -16.70 54.62
C TYR A 795 -60.50 -18.04 53.90
N ASP A 796 -59.29 -18.06 53.26
CA ASP A 796 -58.24 -19.10 52.76
C ASP A 796 -58.49 -20.66 52.58
N GLU A 797 -57.59 -21.64 52.21
CA GLU A 797 -56.09 -21.89 52.11
C GLU A 797 -55.67 -23.15 51.22
N SER A 798 -54.34 -23.51 51.09
CA SER A 798 -53.67 -24.86 50.82
C SER A 798 -53.39 -25.42 49.37
N GLN A 799 -52.50 -26.42 49.02
CA GLN A 799 -51.07 -26.86 49.34
C GLN A 799 -50.52 -28.01 48.37
N SER A 800 -49.22 -28.44 48.42
CA SER A 800 -48.53 -29.54 47.60
C SER A 800 -47.09 -29.93 48.16
N PRO A 801 -46.08 -30.69 47.56
CA PRO A 801 -45.88 -31.63 46.38
C PRO A 801 -44.96 -32.93 46.66
N TYR A 802 -44.33 -33.63 45.65
CA TYR A 802 -42.94 -34.31 45.61
C TYR A 802 -42.62 -35.67 44.83
N SER A 803 -41.58 -35.64 43.94
CA SER A 803 -40.38 -36.51 43.56
C SER A 803 -40.15 -38.08 43.50
N ASN A 804 -39.53 -38.56 42.37
CA ASN A 804 -38.30 -39.43 42.09
C ASN A 804 -38.10 -41.02 42.10
N GLU A 805 -37.17 -41.45 41.19
CA GLU A 805 -36.14 -42.58 41.15
C GLU A 805 -36.24 -43.99 40.41
N LYS A 806 -35.27 -44.20 39.48
CA LYS A 806 -34.33 -45.34 39.10
C LYS A 806 -34.64 -46.86 38.78
N VAL A 807 -34.01 -47.31 37.67
CA VAL A 807 -33.20 -48.56 37.37
C VAL A 807 -33.83 -49.98 37.22
N MET A 808 -33.36 -50.72 36.18
CA MET A 808 -33.24 -52.20 36.12
C MET A 808 -32.15 -52.66 35.13
N LEU A 809 -31.74 -53.94 35.15
CA LEU A 809 -30.57 -54.52 34.43
C LEU A 809 -30.81 -56.01 34.06
N LEU A 810 -30.27 -56.54 32.95
CA LEU A 810 -30.20 -57.99 32.66
C LEU A 810 -29.05 -58.34 31.67
N ASP A 811 -28.66 -59.62 31.60
CA ASP A 811 -27.36 -60.12 31.10
C ASP A 811 -27.53 -61.51 30.43
N TYR A 812 -26.69 -61.90 29.44
CA TYR A 812 -26.57 -63.29 28.94
C TYR A 812 -25.34 -63.58 28.03
N SER A 813 -24.70 -64.74 28.31
CA SER A 813 -23.73 -65.57 27.54
C SER A 813 -22.77 -64.95 26.48
N SER A 814 -21.44 -65.13 26.50
CA SER A 814 -20.51 -66.21 26.92
C SER A 814 -20.10 -67.25 25.86
N SER A 815 -19.51 -66.82 24.73
CA SER A 815 -18.70 -67.72 23.86
C SER A 815 -17.60 -66.99 23.06
N LEU A 816 -16.53 -66.51 23.73
CA LEU A 816 -15.34 -65.93 23.06
C LEU A 816 -14.00 -66.11 23.81
N LYS A 817 -13.98 -66.84 24.93
CA LYS A 817 -12.95 -66.77 26.00
C LYS A 817 -11.58 -67.40 25.71
N GLN A 818 -11.17 -67.52 24.45
CA GLN A 818 -9.82 -67.97 24.07
C GLN A 818 -9.09 -67.04 23.09
N SER A 819 -9.78 -66.27 22.23
CA SER A 819 -9.15 -65.20 21.44
C SER A 819 -8.91 -63.92 22.24
N GLU A 820 -9.71 -63.68 23.28
CA GLU A 820 -9.58 -62.53 24.20
C GLU A 820 -8.18 -62.38 24.80
N LYS A 821 -7.44 -63.48 25.03
CA LYS A 821 -6.12 -63.44 25.71
C LYS A 821 -5.01 -62.74 24.93
N PHE A 822 -5.11 -62.62 23.61
CA PHE A 822 -4.14 -61.89 22.79
C PHE A 822 -4.67 -60.53 22.29
N ILE A 823 -5.99 -60.43 22.08
CA ILE A 823 -6.62 -59.22 21.51
C ILE A 823 -6.92 -58.16 22.59
N MET A 824 -7.29 -58.54 23.82
CA MET A 824 -7.68 -57.57 24.86
C MET A 824 -6.55 -56.60 25.26
N PRO A 825 -5.27 -56.99 25.37
CA PRO A 825 -4.18 -56.03 25.61
C PRO A 825 -4.03 -55.00 24.47
N LEU A 826 -4.20 -55.43 23.22
CA LEU A 826 -4.11 -54.55 22.05
C LEU A 826 -5.27 -53.55 21.99
N ILE A 827 -6.51 -53.99 22.21
CA ILE A 827 -7.68 -53.10 22.31
C ILE A 827 -7.56 -52.13 23.50
N THR A 828 -6.91 -52.54 24.59
CA THR A 828 -6.66 -51.64 25.73
C THR A 828 -5.66 -50.55 25.36
N ILE A 829 -4.54 -50.92 24.72
CA ILE A 829 -3.51 -49.96 24.25
C ILE A 829 -4.05 -49.06 23.13
N GLU A 830 -4.92 -49.57 22.26
CA GLU A 830 -5.63 -48.80 21.23
C GLU A 830 -6.49 -47.70 21.87
N LYS A 831 -7.35 -48.07 22.83
CA LYS A 831 -8.19 -47.11 23.56
C LYS A 831 -7.39 -46.10 24.38
N GLU A 832 -6.33 -46.53 25.06
CA GLU A 832 -5.43 -45.61 25.78
C GLU A 832 -4.80 -44.57 24.83
N LEU A 833 -4.39 -44.99 23.62
CA LEU A 833 -3.85 -44.08 22.61
C LEU A 833 -4.93 -43.23 21.93
N GLU A 834 -6.14 -43.75 21.75
CA GLU A 834 -7.30 -43.02 21.23
C GLU A 834 -7.71 -41.91 22.21
N ASP A 835 -7.94 -42.24 23.48
CA ASP A 835 -8.26 -41.30 24.56
C ASP A 835 -7.16 -40.22 24.72
N GLU A 836 -5.87 -40.58 24.62
CA GLU A 836 -4.78 -39.60 24.60
C GLU A 836 -4.82 -38.68 23.37
N VAL A 837 -5.13 -39.22 22.18
CA VAL A 837 -5.23 -38.44 20.94
C VAL A 837 -6.43 -37.50 20.98
N LEU A 838 -7.59 -37.97 21.48
CA LEU A 838 -8.80 -37.19 21.71
C LEU A 838 -8.56 -36.10 22.77
N HIS A 839 -7.93 -36.43 23.90
CA HIS A 839 -7.59 -35.45 24.95
C HIS A 839 -6.64 -34.37 24.44
N ILE A 840 -5.63 -34.74 23.62
CA ILE A 840 -4.74 -33.76 22.97
C ILE A 840 -5.51 -32.92 21.94
N GLY A 841 -6.43 -33.52 21.17
CA GLY A 841 -7.29 -32.81 20.22
C GLY A 841 -8.21 -31.79 20.89
N LEU A 842 -8.89 -32.18 21.97
CA LEU A 842 -9.70 -31.29 22.81
C LEU A 842 -8.86 -30.14 23.39
N ARG A 843 -7.62 -30.42 23.82
CA ARG A 843 -6.72 -29.37 24.31
C ARG A 843 -6.23 -28.44 23.20
N ILE A 844 -6.08 -28.93 21.96
CA ILE A 844 -5.77 -28.11 20.78
C ILE A 844 -6.96 -27.19 20.46
N GLY A 845 -8.17 -27.74 20.30
CA GLY A 845 -9.36 -26.93 19.97
C GLY A 845 -9.74 -25.91 21.05
N ASN A 846 -9.42 -26.16 22.32
CA ASN A 846 -9.56 -25.16 23.38
C ASN A 846 -8.50 -24.06 23.30
N LEU A 847 -7.24 -24.40 22.96
CA LEU A 847 -6.17 -23.42 22.75
C LEU A 847 -6.39 -22.56 21.49
N GLU A 848 -7.05 -23.11 20.47
CA GLU A 848 -7.42 -22.39 19.24
C GLU A 848 -8.53 -21.37 19.54
N LYS A 849 -9.61 -21.76 20.22
CA LYS A 849 -10.66 -20.82 20.69
C LYS A 849 -10.13 -19.73 21.62
N GLU A 850 -9.18 -20.06 22.50
CA GLU A 850 -8.51 -19.09 23.39
C GLU A 850 -7.59 -18.13 22.61
N LEU A 851 -7.10 -18.54 21.44
CA LEU A 851 -6.30 -17.71 20.53
C LEU A 851 -7.18 -16.80 19.68
N ASP A 852 -8.29 -17.31 19.13
CA ASP A 852 -9.28 -16.53 18.36
C ASP A 852 -9.84 -15.38 19.20
N PHE A 853 -10.29 -15.66 20.43
CA PHE A 853 -10.77 -14.65 21.38
C PHE A 853 -9.72 -13.54 21.64
N LEU A 854 -8.43 -13.87 21.68
CA LEU A 854 -7.38 -12.86 21.86
C LEU A 854 -7.05 -12.09 20.58
N TYR A 855 -7.27 -12.66 19.38
CA TYR A 855 -7.19 -11.91 18.13
C TYR A 855 -8.36 -10.94 17.98
N ASP A 856 -9.58 -11.36 18.35
CA ASP A 856 -10.74 -10.48 18.43
C ASP A 856 -10.49 -9.34 19.42
N ARG A 857 -10.07 -9.66 20.66
CA ARG A 857 -9.74 -8.65 21.68
C ARG A 857 -8.57 -7.74 21.27
N LYS A 858 -7.59 -8.25 20.50
CA LYS A 858 -6.53 -7.42 19.91
C LYS A 858 -7.12 -6.42 18.91
N ALA A 859 -8.01 -6.86 18.03
CA ALA A 859 -8.65 -6.01 17.02
C ALA A 859 -9.56 -4.95 17.66
N GLU A 860 -10.28 -5.28 18.74
CA GLU A 860 -11.02 -4.32 19.56
C GLU A 860 -10.09 -3.21 20.09
N ILE A 861 -9.00 -3.57 20.78
CA ILE A 861 -8.09 -2.59 21.39
C ILE A 861 -7.37 -1.74 20.32
N GLU A 862 -6.99 -2.33 19.17
CA GLU A 862 -6.40 -1.57 18.06
C GLU A 862 -7.41 -0.62 17.40
N LEU A 863 -8.69 -0.99 17.33
CA LEU A 863 -9.77 -0.13 16.87
C LEU A 863 -10.07 1.01 17.89
N ASP A 864 -10.10 0.71 19.18
CA ASP A 864 -10.29 1.70 20.24
C ASP A 864 -9.14 2.72 20.28
N ILE A 865 -7.89 2.25 20.18
CA ILE A 865 -6.71 3.14 20.03
C ILE A 865 -6.85 4.01 18.77
N SER A 866 -7.31 3.44 17.65
CA SER A 866 -7.50 4.19 16.40
C SER A 866 -8.60 5.26 16.52
N GLN A 867 -9.70 4.99 17.24
CA GLN A 867 -10.77 5.97 17.49
C GLN A 867 -10.35 7.07 18.48
N LEU A 868 -9.58 6.71 19.52
CA LEU A 868 -8.96 7.68 20.43
C LEU A 868 -7.89 8.53 19.74
N GLN A 869 -7.22 8.01 18.71
CA GLN A 869 -6.29 8.77 17.86
C GLN A 869 -7.02 9.67 16.84
N ALA A 870 -8.12 9.20 16.24
CA ALA A 870 -8.94 10.02 15.33
C ALA A 870 -9.68 11.18 16.05
N SER A 871 -9.98 11.03 17.34
CA SER A 871 -10.49 12.13 18.18
C SER A 871 -9.40 13.04 18.76
N PHE A 872 -8.13 12.61 18.69
CA PHE A 872 -6.95 13.38 19.05
C PHE A 872 -6.45 14.27 17.89
N GLU A 873 -6.62 13.88 16.63
CA GLU A 873 -6.21 14.68 15.46
C GLU A 873 -6.80 16.11 15.39
N PRO A 874 -8.09 16.36 15.68
CA PRO A 874 -8.64 17.73 15.71
C PRO A 874 -8.10 18.59 16.86
N CYS A 875 -7.50 17.97 17.88
CA CYS A 875 -7.14 18.59 19.16
C CYS A 875 -5.64 18.91 19.25
N LEU A 876 -4.95 19.13 18.12
CA LEU A 876 -3.48 19.13 18.03
C LEU A 876 -2.80 20.51 17.77
N PRO A 877 -2.85 21.47 18.71
CA PRO A 877 -1.91 22.59 18.72
C PRO A 877 -0.57 22.17 19.36
N ASN A 878 0.36 21.64 18.55
CA ASN A 878 1.80 21.68 18.82
C ASN A 878 2.32 21.07 20.15
N PHE A 879 1.75 19.99 20.68
CA PHE A 879 2.41 19.24 21.76
C PHE A 879 3.78 18.71 21.28
N PRO A 880 4.89 19.08 21.95
CA PRO A 880 6.21 18.68 21.52
C PRO A 880 6.62 17.32 22.11
N PRO A 881 7.47 16.54 21.44
CA PRO A 881 7.95 15.27 21.98
C PRO A 881 8.83 15.49 23.21
N THR A 882 8.51 14.79 24.29
CA THR A 882 9.40 14.63 25.44
C THR A 882 10.68 13.85 25.05
N LYS A 883 11.74 13.93 25.87
CA LYS A 883 12.97 13.16 25.61
C LYS A 883 12.71 11.65 25.62
N ASP A 884 11.85 11.16 26.50
CA ASP A 884 11.48 9.74 26.56
C ASP A 884 10.66 9.29 25.34
N GLU A 885 9.72 10.10 24.85
CA GLU A 885 9.07 9.84 23.56
C GLU A 885 10.07 9.79 22.41
N LEU A 886 11.02 10.72 22.36
CA LEU A 886 12.04 10.74 21.30
C LEU A 886 12.93 9.48 21.37
N ILE A 887 13.33 9.06 22.58
CA ILE A 887 14.05 7.80 22.80
C ILE A 887 13.21 6.61 22.31
N ASN A 888 11.91 6.56 22.63
CA ASN A 888 11.03 5.48 22.16
C ASN A 888 10.86 5.49 20.62
N ARG A 889 10.78 6.66 19.97
CA ARG A 889 10.77 6.81 18.50
C ARG A 889 12.09 6.36 17.85
N ILE A 890 13.23 6.66 18.46
CA ILE A 890 14.54 6.19 17.99
C ILE A 890 14.66 4.67 18.19
N GLN A 891 14.17 4.13 19.31
CA GLN A 891 14.21 2.70 19.63
C GLN A 891 13.32 1.83 18.74
N SER A 892 12.25 2.37 18.12
CA SER A 892 11.34 1.61 17.24
C SER A 892 11.94 1.26 15.88
N ASN A 893 12.94 2.02 15.40
CA ASN A 893 13.72 1.66 14.22
C ASN A 893 14.72 0.56 14.57
N ASN A 894 14.39 -0.71 14.30
CA ASN A 894 15.24 -1.86 14.64
C ASN A 894 16.52 -2.02 13.78
N HIS A 895 16.81 -1.06 12.89
CA HIS A 895 17.88 -1.14 11.89
C HIS A 895 18.91 0.00 11.97
N SER A 896 18.81 0.88 12.97
CA SER A 896 19.68 2.07 13.13
C SER A 896 20.66 1.92 14.30
N ALA A 897 21.91 2.37 14.11
CA ALA A 897 22.92 2.45 15.17
C ALA A 897 22.45 3.29 16.38
N ALA A 898 21.71 4.38 16.13
CA ALA A 898 21.12 5.22 17.16
C ALA A 898 20.13 4.45 18.05
N SER A 899 19.36 3.53 17.47
CA SER A 899 18.40 2.65 18.16
C SER A 899 19.09 1.66 19.10
N VAL A 900 20.25 1.14 18.69
CA VAL A 900 21.08 0.23 19.51
C VAL A 900 21.68 0.99 20.70
N LEU A 901 22.24 2.19 20.47
CA LEU A 901 22.76 3.05 21.53
C LEU A 901 21.66 3.49 22.52
N CYS A 902 20.48 3.85 22.03
CA CYS A 902 19.34 4.16 22.90
C CYS A 902 18.89 2.95 23.75
N CYS A 903 18.94 1.71 23.24
CA CYS A 903 18.68 0.52 24.05
C CYS A 903 19.73 0.37 25.16
N LEU A 904 21.01 0.36 24.80
CA LEU A 904 22.14 0.20 25.74
C LEU A 904 22.11 1.25 26.86
N SER A 905 21.82 2.52 26.52
CA SER A 905 21.77 3.62 27.49
C SER A 905 20.77 3.39 28.64
N ARG A 906 19.67 2.67 28.37
CA ARG A 906 18.58 2.41 29.34
C ARG A 906 18.92 1.29 30.32
N GLU A 907 19.80 0.37 29.94
CA GLU A 907 20.22 -0.76 30.79
C GLU A 907 21.29 -0.34 31.82
N PHE A 908 22.23 0.52 31.44
CA PHE A 908 23.25 1.03 32.37
C PHE A 908 22.67 1.90 33.51
N SER A 909 21.49 2.51 33.33
CA SER A 909 20.73 3.14 34.41
C SER A 909 20.15 2.16 35.45
N PHE A 910 20.14 0.86 35.18
CA PHE A 910 19.63 -0.18 36.10
C PHE A 910 20.70 -1.18 36.58
N GLN A 911 21.82 -1.36 35.86
CA GLN A 911 22.86 -2.33 36.21
C GLN A 911 24.26 -1.71 36.15
N GLY A 912 24.90 -1.56 37.31
CA GLY A 912 26.18 -0.86 37.51
C GLY A 912 27.44 -1.57 37.01
N LEU A 913 27.40 -2.27 35.88
CA LEU A 913 28.61 -2.76 35.19
C LEU A 913 29.06 -1.73 34.15
N LYS A 914 30.27 -1.19 34.31
CA LYS A 914 30.86 -0.25 33.33
C LYS A 914 31.50 -0.99 32.17
N ASN A 915 30.93 -0.85 30.97
CA ASN A 915 31.67 -1.05 29.72
C ASN A 915 32.42 0.25 29.38
N HIS A 916 33.74 0.27 29.54
CA HIS A 916 34.59 1.46 29.32
C HIS A 916 34.37 2.18 27.97
N PHE A 917 33.98 1.42 26.95
CA PHE A 917 33.65 1.95 25.62
C PHE A 917 32.52 3.00 25.62
N MET A 918 31.54 2.88 26.52
CA MET A 918 30.42 3.84 26.62
C MET A 918 30.80 5.15 27.32
N GLU A 919 31.89 5.19 28.10
CA GLU A 919 32.27 6.37 28.88
C GLU A 919 32.75 7.55 28.00
N ASP A 920 33.05 7.27 26.74
CA ASP A 920 33.52 8.21 25.72
C ASP A 920 32.46 8.55 24.64
N ILE A 921 31.26 7.95 24.71
CA ILE A 921 30.10 8.35 23.89
C ILE A 921 29.33 9.42 24.66
N VAL A 922 29.09 10.56 24.02
CA VAL A 922 28.45 11.73 24.65
C VAL A 922 26.93 11.71 24.43
N GLY A 923 26.46 11.23 23.28
CA GLY A 923 25.03 11.05 23.01
C GLY A 923 24.69 11.10 21.52
N LEU A 924 23.39 11.21 21.22
CA LEU A 924 22.87 11.48 19.87
C LEU A 924 22.52 12.96 19.74
N VAL A 925 22.78 13.58 18.58
CA VAL A 925 22.54 15.03 18.37
C VAL A 925 21.14 15.46 18.80
N ALA A 926 20.09 14.73 18.44
CA ALA A 926 18.70 15.06 18.79
C ALA A 926 18.37 15.01 20.31
N LEU A 927 19.18 14.32 21.12
CA LEU A 927 19.01 14.19 22.59
C LEU A 927 19.90 15.17 23.38
N LEU A 928 20.97 15.68 22.76
CA LEU A 928 21.95 16.55 23.42
C LEU A 928 21.42 17.98 23.65
N GLY A 929 20.45 18.43 22.85
CA GLY A 929 19.88 19.77 22.92
C GLY A 929 18.37 19.81 23.12
N THR A 930 17.90 20.90 23.71
CA THR A 930 16.48 21.26 23.81
C THR A 930 16.20 22.56 23.06
N VAL A 931 14.96 22.78 22.63
CA VAL A 931 14.52 24.00 21.93
C VAL A 931 13.28 24.57 22.65
N ARG A 932 12.94 25.86 22.46
CA ARG A 932 11.79 26.48 23.14
C ARG A 932 10.46 26.39 22.39
N LEU A 933 10.50 26.28 21.06
CA LEU A 933 9.32 26.29 20.20
C LEU A 933 9.25 25.02 19.35
N ASN A 934 8.09 24.35 19.30
CA ASN A 934 7.89 23.15 18.48
C ASN A 934 8.15 23.43 16.99
N LYS A 935 7.67 24.57 16.46
CA LYS A 935 7.96 25.04 15.10
C LYS A 935 9.47 25.11 14.81
N LEU A 936 10.24 25.66 15.75
CA LEU A 936 11.69 25.80 15.61
C LEU A 936 12.41 24.43 15.70
N SER A 937 11.98 23.55 16.60
CA SER A 937 12.51 22.19 16.68
C SER A 937 12.35 21.43 15.37
N ARG A 938 11.16 21.51 14.76
CA ARG A 938 10.85 20.89 13.46
C ARG A 938 11.71 21.45 12.33
N ILE A 939 11.73 22.78 12.14
CA ILE A 939 12.47 23.37 11.03
C ILE A 939 14.00 23.21 11.16
N LEU A 940 14.54 23.12 12.39
CA LEU A 940 15.95 22.79 12.61
C LEU A 940 16.24 21.30 12.37
N ALA A 941 15.29 20.40 12.65
CA ALA A 941 15.42 18.98 12.30
C ALA A 941 15.35 18.73 10.78
N GLU A 942 14.48 19.46 10.07
CA GLU A 942 14.43 19.50 8.59
C GLU A 942 15.68 20.17 8.00
N TYR A 943 16.27 21.15 8.69
CA TYR A 943 17.56 21.72 8.32
C TYR A 943 18.68 20.67 8.44
N LEU A 944 18.84 20.03 9.59
CA LEU A 944 19.93 19.08 9.81
C LEU A 944 19.75 17.76 9.02
N GLY A 945 18.50 17.31 8.87
CA GLY A 945 18.16 16.01 8.27
C GLY A 945 18.34 14.85 9.26
N GLU A 946 17.62 13.74 9.02
CA GLU A 946 17.55 12.63 9.97
C GLU A 946 18.93 12.01 10.26
N ASP A 947 19.79 11.84 9.25
CA ASP A 947 21.16 11.33 9.40
C ASP A 947 22.01 12.15 10.40
N GLN A 948 21.85 13.48 10.42
CA GLN A 948 22.57 14.35 11.35
C GLN A 948 21.91 14.38 12.73
N MET A 949 20.57 14.32 12.80
CA MET A 949 19.84 14.24 14.07
C MET A 949 20.12 12.92 14.81
N LEU A 950 20.33 11.82 14.08
CA LEU A 950 20.71 10.51 14.60
C LEU A 950 22.24 10.30 14.68
N ALA A 951 23.05 11.33 14.41
CA ALA A 951 24.51 11.21 14.47
C ALA A 951 25.01 10.93 15.89
N VAL A 952 25.97 10.02 16.00
CA VAL A 952 26.60 9.59 17.25
C VAL A 952 27.73 10.55 17.60
N VAL A 953 27.67 11.19 18.76
CA VAL A 953 28.71 12.11 19.23
C VAL A 953 29.67 11.37 20.16
N CYS A 954 30.92 11.21 19.71
CA CYS A 954 32.02 10.63 20.47
C CYS A 954 32.96 11.73 20.98
N ARG A 955 33.54 11.55 22.17
CA ARG A 955 34.59 12.45 22.67
C ARG A 955 35.83 12.35 21.78
N SER A 956 36.41 11.15 21.68
CA SER A 956 37.66 10.89 20.96
C SER A 956 37.49 10.15 19.63
N SER A 957 38.43 10.34 18.71
CA SER A 957 38.54 9.50 17.49
C SER A 957 38.74 8.01 17.82
N ALA A 958 39.36 7.68 18.96
CA ALA A 958 39.55 6.30 19.37
C ALA A 958 38.22 5.60 19.70
N ALA A 959 37.28 6.32 20.31
CA ALA A 959 35.93 5.83 20.56
C ALA A 959 35.12 5.67 19.25
N ALA A 960 35.25 6.64 18.33
CA ALA A 960 34.66 6.52 17.00
C ALA A 960 35.19 5.28 16.24
N SER A 961 36.49 5.05 16.24
CA SER A 961 37.14 3.87 15.65
C SER A 961 36.90 2.56 16.41
N ALA A 962 36.15 2.58 17.52
CA ALA A 962 35.72 1.39 18.25
C ALA A 962 34.21 1.11 18.13
N LEU A 963 33.42 2.03 17.53
CA LEU A 963 32.03 1.78 17.11
C LEU A 963 31.94 0.82 15.93
N GLU A 964 32.96 0.80 15.07
CA GLU A 964 32.99 0.02 13.84
C GLU A 964 34.33 -0.70 13.66
N LYS A 965 34.33 -1.91 13.06
CA LYS A 965 35.55 -2.66 12.74
C LYS A 965 35.47 -3.30 11.37
N PHE A 966 36.57 -3.26 10.63
CA PHE A 966 36.70 -3.85 9.30
C PHE A 966 37.57 -5.12 9.34
N GLU A 967 37.26 -6.08 8.48
CA GLU A 967 38.08 -7.27 8.20
C GLU A 967 39.22 -6.91 7.21
N HIS A 968 40.14 -7.84 6.96
CA HIS A 968 41.36 -7.56 6.17
C HIS A 968 41.11 -7.30 4.67
N ASP A 969 39.91 -7.62 4.16
CA ASP A 969 39.43 -7.31 2.82
C ASP A 969 38.69 -5.96 2.73
N GLY A 970 38.39 -5.34 3.88
CA GLY A 970 37.63 -4.09 3.98
C GLY A 970 36.13 -4.26 4.26
N GLU A 971 35.62 -5.49 4.40
CA GLU A 971 34.22 -5.72 4.80
C GLU A 971 33.99 -5.41 6.29
N VAL A 972 32.73 -5.14 6.67
CA VAL A 972 32.37 -4.83 8.07
C VAL A 972 32.32 -6.11 8.92
N HIS A 973 33.06 -6.13 10.03
CA HIS A 973 33.20 -7.30 10.88
C HIS A 973 32.00 -7.47 11.83
N CYS A 974 30.88 -7.97 11.29
CA CYS A 974 29.55 -8.09 11.91
C CYS A 974 29.46 -8.85 13.26
N ARG A 975 30.59 -9.36 13.80
CA ARG A 975 30.68 -10.02 15.11
C ARG A 975 31.38 -9.18 16.19
N HIS A 976 31.72 -7.93 15.89
CA HIS A 976 32.42 -7.02 16.80
C HIS A 976 31.72 -5.66 16.92
N ALA A 977 32.27 -4.80 17.79
CA ALA A 977 31.89 -3.40 17.94
C ALA A 977 30.38 -3.22 18.17
N LEU A 978 29.75 -2.21 17.55
CA LEU A 978 28.32 -1.92 17.74
C LEU A 978 27.42 -3.02 17.13
N HIS A 979 27.84 -3.69 16.05
CA HIS A 979 27.09 -4.79 15.42
C HIS A 979 26.92 -6.01 16.33
N ALA A 980 27.93 -6.33 17.14
CA ALA A 980 27.82 -7.37 18.17
C ALA A 980 26.74 -7.05 19.21
N GLN A 981 26.62 -5.78 19.61
CA GLN A 981 25.58 -5.33 20.55
C GLN A 981 24.20 -5.32 19.88
N ALA A 982 24.11 -4.87 18.62
CA ALA A 982 22.88 -4.94 17.84
C ALA A 982 22.34 -6.38 17.80
N ALA A 983 23.18 -7.34 17.43
CA ALA A 983 22.84 -8.76 17.38
C ALA A 983 22.43 -9.32 18.75
N ALA A 984 23.08 -8.89 19.85
CA ALA A 984 22.72 -9.30 21.21
C ALA A 984 21.30 -8.86 21.62
N HIS A 985 20.86 -7.67 21.17
CA HIS A 985 19.48 -7.19 21.37
C HIS A 985 18.50 -7.64 20.26
N GLY A 986 18.90 -8.53 19.36
CA GLY A 986 18.06 -8.99 18.24
C GLY A 986 17.80 -7.93 17.16
N LYS A 987 18.58 -6.85 17.15
CA LYS A 987 18.56 -5.77 16.15
C LYS A 987 19.62 -5.98 15.08
N SER A 988 19.54 -5.20 14.01
CA SER A 988 20.62 -5.08 13.02
C SER A 988 21.01 -3.62 12.84
N ILE A 989 22.08 -3.36 12.10
CA ILE A 989 22.42 -2.02 11.62
C ILE A 989 22.53 -2.12 10.10
N TYR A 990 21.71 -1.36 9.38
CA TYR A 990 21.69 -1.32 7.92
C TYR A 990 21.97 0.09 7.42
N GLY A 991 22.78 0.19 6.36
CA GLY A 991 23.25 1.48 5.84
C GLY A 991 24.44 2.04 6.61
N ARG A 992 24.65 3.37 6.48
CA ARG A 992 25.72 4.10 7.18
C ARG A 992 25.11 4.90 8.32
N PHE A 993 25.85 5.10 9.40
CA PHE A 993 25.53 6.05 10.46
C PHE A 993 26.63 7.10 10.57
N LEU A 994 26.27 8.33 10.95
CA LEU A 994 27.24 9.42 11.13
C LEU A 994 27.83 9.37 12.54
N ILE A 995 29.13 9.63 12.63
CA ILE A 995 29.86 9.80 13.89
C ILE A 995 30.52 11.19 13.89
N VAL A 996 30.42 11.91 15.00
CA VAL A 996 31.06 13.22 15.20
C VAL A 996 32.02 13.13 16.38
N CYS A 997 33.32 13.28 16.11
CA CYS A 997 34.36 13.32 17.14
C CYS A 997 34.55 14.75 17.66
N LEU A 998 34.41 14.97 18.97
CA LEU A 998 34.48 16.32 19.55
C LEU A 998 35.90 16.92 19.58
N GLU A 999 36.96 16.11 19.72
CA GLU A 999 38.34 16.62 19.63
C GLU A 999 38.78 16.98 18.20
N ASP A 1000 38.17 16.38 17.17
CA ASP A 1000 38.56 16.59 15.76
C ASP A 1000 37.85 17.80 15.10
N ILE A 1001 36.73 18.26 15.67
CA ILE A 1001 35.99 19.42 15.17
C ILE A 1001 36.56 20.75 15.69
N ARG A 1002 36.73 21.72 14.78
CA ARG A 1002 37.29 23.04 15.12
C ARG A 1002 36.28 23.87 15.90
N ALA A 1003 36.59 24.17 17.15
CA ALA A 1003 35.82 25.09 17.98
C ALA A 1003 35.75 26.51 17.38
N TYR A 1004 34.61 27.18 17.63
CA TYR A 1004 34.43 28.61 17.41
C TYR A 1004 35.44 29.42 18.23
N LYS A 1005 35.96 30.50 17.63
CA LYS A 1005 37.06 31.33 18.18
C LYS A 1005 36.65 32.77 18.53
N GLY A 1006 35.38 33.13 18.35
CA GLY A 1006 34.88 34.43 18.79
C GLY A 1006 34.50 34.43 20.27
N GLU A 1007 33.94 35.54 20.73
CA GLU A 1007 33.59 35.75 22.13
C GLU A 1007 32.25 35.08 22.50
N PHE A 1008 31.94 35.03 23.79
CA PHE A 1008 30.70 34.52 24.34
C PHE A 1008 29.82 35.67 24.86
N GLU A 1009 28.51 35.45 24.95
CA GLU A 1009 27.52 36.46 25.33
C GLU A 1009 27.55 36.76 26.85
N GLY A 1010 28.59 37.47 27.28
CA GLY A 1010 28.79 37.92 28.66
C GLY A 1010 28.78 36.78 29.68
N SER A 1011 27.88 36.89 30.67
CA SER A 1011 27.67 35.88 31.72
C SER A 1011 26.37 35.08 31.52
N ASP A 1012 25.94 34.86 30.27
CA ASP A 1012 24.76 34.02 29.96
C ASP A 1012 24.97 32.57 30.45
N PRO A 1013 24.04 31.99 31.23
CA PRO A 1013 24.21 30.66 31.83
C PRO A 1013 24.13 29.51 30.82
N GLN A 1014 23.62 29.77 29.61
CA GLN A 1014 23.61 28.84 28.47
C GLN A 1014 24.85 29.00 27.58
N ARG A 1015 25.77 29.91 27.94
CA ARG A 1015 27.07 30.17 27.32
C ARG A 1015 26.96 30.37 25.80
N LYS A 1016 26.02 31.22 25.39
CA LYS A 1016 25.78 31.59 23.98
C LYS A 1016 26.98 32.25 23.32
N LEU A 1017 27.04 32.15 21.99
CA LEU A 1017 28.11 32.72 21.17
C LEU A 1017 27.78 34.20 20.84
N ALA A 1018 28.75 35.10 20.98
CA ALA A 1018 28.59 36.52 20.62
C ALA A 1018 28.67 36.71 19.10
N LEU A 1019 27.59 36.39 18.40
CA LEU A 1019 27.45 36.55 16.96
C LEU A 1019 26.87 37.93 16.61
N PRO A 1020 27.48 38.71 15.70
CA PRO A 1020 26.99 40.03 15.33
C PRO A 1020 25.68 39.92 14.55
N TYR A 1021 24.73 40.82 14.80
CA TYR A 1021 23.46 40.88 14.06
C TYR A 1021 23.70 41.01 12.54
N PRO A 1022 22.89 40.33 11.69
CA PRO A 1022 22.90 40.58 10.26
C PRO A 1022 22.48 42.03 9.98
N THR A 1023 23.16 42.69 9.07
CA THR A 1023 22.83 44.07 8.65
C THR A 1023 22.92 44.20 7.13
N PHE A 1024 21.95 44.90 6.55
CA PHE A 1024 22.02 45.36 5.17
C PHE A 1024 23.20 46.35 4.98
N PRO A 1025 23.64 46.60 3.74
CA PRO A 1025 24.62 47.67 3.44
C PRO A 1025 24.23 49.09 3.92
N SER A 1026 22.96 49.29 4.29
CA SER A 1026 22.42 50.50 4.92
C SER A 1026 22.56 50.55 6.45
N GLY A 1027 23.18 49.55 7.08
CA GLY A 1027 23.33 49.42 8.53
C GLY A 1027 22.08 48.95 9.28
N LYS A 1028 20.94 48.75 8.60
CA LYS A 1028 19.70 48.24 9.21
C LYS A 1028 19.74 46.72 9.37
N VAL A 1029 19.26 46.22 10.51
CA VAL A 1029 18.98 44.79 10.71
C VAL A 1029 17.76 44.39 9.87
N PRO A 1030 17.75 43.22 9.20
CA PRO A 1030 16.58 42.72 8.48
C PRO A 1030 15.34 42.53 9.37
N MET A 1031 14.15 42.75 8.78
CA MET A 1031 12.87 42.53 9.46
C MET A 1031 12.69 41.05 9.80
N GLY A 1032 11.99 40.76 10.90
CA GLY A 1032 11.67 39.39 11.32
C GLY A 1032 12.87 38.53 11.74
N PHE A 1033 14.09 39.06 11.85
CA PHE A 1033 15.25 38.30 12.36
C PHE A 1033 15.10 38.02 13.87
N ILE A 1034 15.02 36.75 14.23
CA ILE A 1034 14.82 36.28 15.62
C ILE A 1034 16.17 35.99 16.30
N GLY A 1035 17.18 35.54 15.54
CA GLY A 1035 18.50 35.23 16.08
C GLY A 1035 19.23 34.12 15.31
N TYR A 1036 20.29 33.57 15.92
CA TYR A 1036 21.08 32.47 15.36
C TYR A 1036 20.68 31.12 15.94
N ALA A 1037 20.48 30.11 15.08
CA ALA A 1037 20.01 28.77 15.47
C ALA A 1037 20.90 28.10 16.54
N VAL A 1038 22.23 28.28 16.43
CA VAL A 1038 23.22 27.76 17.40
C VAL A 1038 23.06 28.32 18.83
N ASN A 1039 22.39 29.47 19.00
CA ASN A 1039 22.07 30.07 20.30
C ASN A 1039 20.64 29.78 20.77
N MET A 1040 19.79 29.16 19.94
CA MET A 1040 18.40 28.80 20.28
C MET A 1040 18.22 27.35 20.76
N ILE A 1041 19.29 26.56 20.73
CA ILE A 1041 19.34 25.25 21.38
C ILE A 1041 19.81 25.46 22.83
N ASP A 1042 18.93 25.27 23.80
CA ASP A 1042 19.29 25.23 25.22
C ASP A 1042 19.87 23.85 25.56
N LEU A 1043 20.93 23.81 26.36
CA LEU A 1043 21.61 22.59 26.78
C LEU A 1043 21.28 22.25 28.24
N ASP A 1044 21.05 20.97 28.52
CA ASP A 1044 20.87 20.43 29.87
C ASP A 1044 22.10 20.71 30.75
N VAL A 1045 21.91 20.79 32.07
CA VAL A 1045 23.00 21.06 33.03
C VAL A 1045 24.18 20.09 32.88
N GLY A 1046 23.94 18.80 32.59
CA GLY A 1046 25.01 17.84 32.31
C GLY A 1046 25.80 18.21 31.04
N HIS A 1047 25.10 18.50 29.94
CA HIS A 1047 25.71 18.84 28.64
C HIS A 1047 26.40 20.21 28.65
N LEU A 1048 25.94 21.16 29.47
CA LEU A 1048 26.61 22.43 29.75
C LEU A 1048 27.99 22.26 30.42
N HIS A 1049 28.24 21.14 31.09
CA HIS A 1049 29.54 20.83 31.72
C HIS A 1049 30.42 19.89 30.88
N THR A 1050 29.92 19.27 29.82
CA THR A 1050 30.73 18.50 28.86
C THR A 1050 31.80 19.39 28.22
N ARG A 1051 33.07 18.97 28.27
CA ARG A 1051 34.21 19.66 27.67
C ARG A 1051 35.06 18.71 26.83
N THR A 1052 35.69 19.25 25.79
CA THR A 1052 36.83 18.64 25.11
C THR A 1052 38.09 18.75 25.96
N ALA A 1053 39.16 18.03 25.60
CA ALA A 1053 40.48 18.15 26.23
C ALA A 1053 41.05 19.59 26.12
N ALA A 1054 40.69 20.32 25.06
CA ALA A 1054 41.03 21.74 24.89
C ALA A 1054 40.13 22.71 25.69
N GLY A 1055 39.16 22.21 26.48
CA GLY A 1055 38.29 23.03 27.32
C GLY A 1055 37.10 23.66 26.61
N HIS A 1056 36.76 23.21 25.39
CA HIS A 1056 35.60 23.70 24.64
C HIS A 1056 34.34 22.88 24.96
N GLY A 1057 33.20 23.56 25.11
CA GLY A 1057 31.87 22.96 25.29
C GLY A 1057 31.17 22.62 23.97
N LEU A 1058 30.00 21.98 24.08
CA LEU A 1058 29.22 21.47 22.93
C LEU A 1058 28.64 22.57 22.04
N ARG A 1059 28.39 23.79 22.56
CA ARG A 1059 27.85 24.89 21.75
C ARG A 1059 28.88 25.40 20.76
N GLU A 1060 30.08 25.73 21.23
CA GLU A 1060 31.17 26.24 20.39
C GLU A 1060 31.84 25.15 19.52
N THR A 1061 31.59 23.86 19.77
CA THR A 1061 32.09 22.74 18.97
C THR A 1061 30.98 22.12 18.11
N LEU A 1062 30.22 21.16 18.65
CA LEU A 1062 29.21 20.37 17.95
C LEU A 1062 28.15 21.24 17.25
N PHE A 1063 27.44 22.08 18.01
CA PHE A 1063 26.32 22.83 17.45
C PHE A 1063 26.77 23.95 16.51
N TYR A 1064 27.94 24.56 16.73
CA TYR A 1064 28.54 25.48 15.76
C TYR A 1064 29.05 24.76 14.49
N CYS A 1065 29.53 23.52 14.59
CA CYS A 1065 29.91 22.73 13.42
C CYS A 1065 28.70 22.39 12.53
N LEU A 1066 27.56 22.06 13.16
CA LEU A 1066 26.30 21.70 12.49
C LEU A 1066 25.52 22.92 11.95
N LEU A 1067 25.39 23.99 12.76
CA LEU A 1067 24.50 25.13 12.49
C LEU A 1067 25.22 26.45 12.20
N ARG A 1068 26.52 26.58 12.46
CA ARG A 1068 27.35 27.76 12.14
C ARG A 1068 26.66 29.09 12.50
N GLU A 1069 26.50 29.98 11.52
CA GLU A 1069 25.74 31.22 11.60
C GLU A 1069 24.38 31.12 10.88
N VAL A 1070 23.69 29.98 10.96
CA VAL A 1070 22.32 29.84 10.41
C VAL A 1070 21.36 30.78 11.14
N GLN A 1071 20.68 31.62 10.37
CA GLN A 1071 19.79 32.66 10.86
C GLN A 1071 18.35 32.16 10.95
N VAL A 1072 17.58 32.63 11.94
CA VAL A 1072 16.18 32.26 12.15
C VAL A 1072 15.29 33.48 11.95
N TYR A 1073 14.25 33.32 11.14
CA TYR A 1073 13.31 34.37 10.76
C TYR A 1073 11.86 34.03 11.14
N GLU A 1074 11.01 35.05 11.26
CA GLU A 1074 9.59 34.90 11.55
C GLU A 1074 8.83 34.31 10.35
N THR A 1075 8.98 34.88 9.15
CA THR A 1075 8.31 34.42 7.91
C THR A 1075 9.28 34.16 6.75
N VAL A 1076 8.81 33.46 5.72
CA VAL A 1076 9.53 33.25 4.46
C VAL A 1076 9.88 34.59 3.80
N GLU A 1077 8.96 35.57 3.76
CA GLU A 1077 9.25 36.87 3.13
C GLU A 1077 10.40 37.59 3.84
N CYS A 1078 10.40 37.59 5.18
CA CYS A 1078 11.47 38.18 5.99
C CYS A 1078 12.83 37.53 5.68
N MET A 1079 12.87 36.19 5.60
CA MET A 1079 14.08 35.44 5.25
C MET A 1079 14.57 35.74 3.82
N LEU A 1080 13.65 35.92 2.87
CA LEU A 1080 13.98 36.20 1.47
C LEU A 1080 14.41 37.66 1.23
N GLU A 1081 13.83 38.64 1.93
CA GLU A 1081 14.34 40.02 1.94
C GLU A 1081 15.77 40.06 2.51
N ALA A 1082 16.01 39.30 3.59
CA ALA A 1082 17.30 39.18 4.24
C ALA A 1082 18.38 38.42 3.45
N ARG A 1083 18.06 37.83 2.28
CA ARG A 1083 18.94 36.89 1.54
C ARG A 1083 20.35 37.41 1.28
N HIS A 1084 20.53 38.72 1.10
CA HIS A 1084 21.84 39.34 0.90
C HIS A 1084 22.70 39.47 2.17
N CYS A 1085 22.13 39.23 3.35
CA CYS A 1085 22.78 39.28 4.67
C CYS A 1085 23.06 37.89 5.27
N ILE A 1086 22.66 36.81 4.56
CA ILE A 1086 22.74 35.43 5.03
C ILE A 1086 24.02 34.77 4.50
N LYS A 1087 24.89 34.29 5.40
CA LYS A 1087 26.20 33.70 5.05
C LYS A 1087 26.21 32.17 4.95
N HIS A 1088 25.48 31.50 5.84
CA HIS A 1088 25.61 30.05 6.11
C HIS A 1088 24.27 29.29 6.01
N GLY A 1089 23.23 29.93 5.46
CA GLY A 1089 21.85 29.44 5.46
C GLY A 1089 20.94 30.13 6.47
N ALA A 1090 19.64 29.89 6.36
CA ALA A 1090 18.60 30.41 7.24
C ALA A 1090 17.36 29.50 7.27
N VAL A 1091 16.49 29.70 8.24
CA VAL A 1091 15.18 29.05 8.37
C VAL A 1091 14.12 30.06 8.80
N SER A 1092 12.85 29.81 8.49
CA SER A 1092 11.70 30.60 8.96
C SER A 1092 10.65 29.76 9.68
N LEU A 1093 9.99 30.32 10.69
CA LEU A 1093 9.05 29.59 11.58
C LEU A 1093 7.73 29.16 10.93
N ASP A 1094 7.50 29.59 9.70
CA ASP A 1094 6.37 29.23 8.83
C ASP A 1094 6.70 28.13 7.79
N GLY A 1095 7.95 27.67 7.70
CA GLY A 1095 8.34 26.49 6.88
C GLY A 1095 9.37 26.73 5.78
N GLY A 1096 9.99 27.91 5.72
CA GLY A 1096 11.07 28.19 4.77
C GLY A 1096 12.43 27.68 5.25
N ILE A 1097 13.23 27.13 4.32
CA ILE A 1097 14.65 26.82 4.54
C ILE A 1097 15.47 27.40 3.38
N LEU A 1098 16.49 28.20 3.69
CA LEU A 1098 17.53 28.62 2.76
C LEU A 1098 18.85 27.92 3.13
N ARG A 1099 19.43 27.17 2.18
CA ARG A 1099 20.71 26.49 2.32
C ARG A 1099 21.89 27.42 2.01
N ASP A 1100 23.06 27.05 2.52
CA ASP A 1100 24.35 27.71 2.26
C ASP A 1100 24.71 27.76 0.77
N ASN A 1101 24.39 26.71 0.02
CA ASN A 1101 24.51 26.63 -1.44
C ASN A 1101 23.45 27.47 -2.20
N GLY A 1102 22.60 28.23 -1.51
CA GLY A 1102 21.60 29.12 -2.08
C GLY A 1102 20.27 28.47 -2.48
N ILE A 1103 20.12 27.14 -2.34
CA ILE A 1103 18.88 26.41 -2.58
C ILE A 1103 17.84 26.80 -1.52
N ILE A 1104 16.59 26.97 -1.93
CA ILE A 1104 15.45 27.25 -1.04
C ILE A 1104 14.50 26.04 -1.07
N SER A 1105 14.08 25.58 0.11
CA SER A 1105 12.99 24.62 0.30
C SER A 1105 11.80 25.36 0.93
N LEU A 1106 10.60 25.09 0.43
CA LEU A 1106 9.34 25.69 0.90
C LEU A 1106 8.28 24.58 1.02
N GLY A 1107 7.49 24.62 2.09
CA GLY A 1107 6.41 23.67 2.35
C GLY A 1107 6.32 23.31 3.83
N PHE A 1108 5.47 22.34 4.16
CA PHE A 1108 5.36 21.81 5.51
C PHE A 1108 6.01 20.43 5.58
N GLY A 1109 7.16 20.33 6.24
CA GLY A 1109 7.74 19.04 6.64
C GLY A 1109 7.16 18.55 7.97
N ASN A 1110 7.34 17.24 8.22
CA ASN A 1110 6.93 16.59 9.46
C ASN A 1110 8.02 15.59 9.91
N PRO A 1111 9.17 16.07 10.42
CA PRO A 1111 10.28 15.21 10.82
C PRO A 1111 9.89 14.32 12.00
N GLN A 1112 10.16 13.01 11.88
CA GLN A 1112 9.84 12.03 12.93
C GLN A 1112 10.73 12.20 14.16
N ILE A 1113 12.00 12.54 13.92
CA ILE A 1113 13.02 12.85 14.90
C ILE A 1113 13.29 14.36 14.86
N CYS A 1114 13.08 15.04 15.99
CA CYS A 1114 13.41 16.45 16.16
C CYS A 1114 14.04 16.70 17.55
N PHE A 1115 14.38 17.94 17.89
CA PHE A 1115 14.85 18.26 19.24
C PHE A 1115 13.68 18.22 20.24
N SER A 1116 13.90 17.65 21.42
CA SER A 1116 12.95 17.81 22.54
C SER A 1116 12.72 19.28 22.88
N VAL A 1117 11.52 19.65 23.30
CA VAL A 1117 11.17 21.05 23.62
C VAL A 1117 11.04 21.26 25.12
N THR A 1118 11.46 22.42 25.61
CA THR A 1118 11.38 22.79 27.03
C THR A 1118 9.92 23.02 27.45
N ALA A 1119 9.47 22.34 28.51
CA ALA A 1119 8.08 22.39 28.98
C ALA A 1119 7.76 23.69 29.76
N GLN A 1120 7.58 24.80 29.03
CA GLN A 1120 7.07 26.07 29.56
C GLN A 1120 6.13 26.78 28.57
N GLU A 1121 4.97 26.17 28.27
CA GLU A 1121 3.69 26.87 28.05
C GLU A 1121 2.53 25.88 27.91
N SER A 1122 1.34 26.28 28.37
CA SER A 1122 0.09 25.49 28.51
C SER A 1122 0.16 24.20 29.36
N GLU A 1123 -0.64 24.16 30.44
CA GLU A 1123 -1.12 22.87 30.93
C GLU A 1123 -2.15 22.31 29.93
N PRO A 1124 -2.13 21.00 29.62
CA PRO A 1124 -3.19 20.37 28.84
C PRO A 1124 -4.54 20.41 29.56
N SER A 1125 -5.64 20.43 28.81
CA SER A 1125 -6.98 20.30 29.41
C SER A 1125 -7.14 18.94 30.12
N LYS A 1126 -8.04 18.87 31.10
CA LYS A 1126 -8.29 17.61 31.84
C LYS A 1126 -8.71 16.48 30.91
N GLU A 1127 -9.57 16.78 29.93
CA GLU A 1127 -9.97 15.84 28.88
C GLU A 1127 -8.78 15.33 28.07
N PHE A 1128 -7.80 16.18 27.72
CA PHE A 1128 -6.58 15.74 27.03
C PHE A 1128 -5.72 14.80 27.90
N VAL A 1129 -5.58 15.09 29.20
CA VAL A 1129 -4.87 14.22 30.15
C VAL A 1129 -5.59 12.87 30.29
N GLU A 1130 -6.92 12.88 30.35
CA GLU A 1130 -7.75 11.69 30.46
C GLU A 1130 -7.71 10.82 29.19
N ILE A 1131 -7.78 11.44 27.99
CA ILE A 1131 -7.60 10.74 26.70
C ILE A 1131 -6.19 10.15 26.58
N MET A 1132 -5.14 10.91 26.91
CA MET A 1132 -3.75 10.41 26.90
C MET A 1132 -3.54 9.23 27.86
N LYS A 1133 -4.15 9.30 29.05
CA LYS A 1133 -4.13 8.21 30.04
C LYS A 1133 -4.84 6.96 29.51
N LEU A 1134 -6.03 7.12 28.92
CA LEU A 1134 -6.80 6.02 28.34
C LEU A 1134 -6.07 5.36 27.15
N ILE A 1135 -5.40 6.16 26.31
CA ILE A 1135 -4.56 5.64 25.21
C ILE A 1135 -3.40 4.80 25.74
N GLU A 1136 -2.72 5.19 26.82
CA GLU A 1136 -1.62 4.40 27.38
C GLU A 1136 -2.11 3.19 28.18
N GLU A 1137 -3.29 3.27 28.81
CA GLU A 1137 -3.97 2.11 29.42
C GLU A 1137 -4.32 1.06 28.35
N ASN A 1138 -4.93 1.45 27.24
CA ASN A 1138 -5.23 0.57 26.11
C ASN A 1138 -3.96 -0.02 25.46
N LYS A 1139 -2.89 0.78 25.27
CA LYS A 1139 -1.58 0.25 24.84
C LYS A 1139 -1.00 -0.76 25.83
N SER A 1140 -1.25 -0.59 27.12
CA SER A 1140 -0.83 -1.54 28.15
C SER A 1140 -1.60 -2.86 28.08
N GLU A 1141 -2.92 -2.81 27.87
CA GLU A 1141 -3.72 -4.02 27.62
C GLU A 1141 -3.26 -4.72 26.35
N LEU A 1142 -3.03 -3.99 25.25
CA LEU A 1142 -2.53 -4.54 23.98
C LEU A 1142 -1.19 -5.29 24.16
N ARG A 1143 -0.26 -4.74 24.95
CA ARG A 1143 0.99 -5.43 25.32
C ARG A 1143 0.72 -6.72 26.11
N GLY A 1144 -0.29 -6.75 26.99
CA GLY A 1144 -0.73 -7.95 27.72
C GLY A 1144 -1.35 -9.03 26.81
N VAL A 1145 -2.20 -8.61 25.86
CA VAL A 1145 -2.85 -9.49 24.87
C VAL A 1145 -1.80 -10.12 23.94
N ILE A 1146 -0.88 -9.35 23.38
CA ILE A 1146 0.19 -9.87 22.50
C ILE A 1146 1.06 -10.91 23.22
N ASN A 1147 1.49 -10.63 24.46
CA ASN A 1147 2.23 -11.61 25.28
C ASN A 1147 1.44 -12.91 25.53
N SER A 1148 0.12 -12.82 25.63
CA SER A 1148 -0.77 -13.96 25.82
C SER A 1148 -0.93 -14.79 24.54
N ILE A 1149 -1.12 -14.13 23.38
CA ILE A 1149 -1.14 -14.74 22.04
C ILE A 1149 0.16 -15.53 21.79
N GLU A 1150 1.33 -14.96 22.11
CA GLU A 1150 2.60 -15.69 21.97
C GLU A 1150 2.67 -16.93 22.86
N LYS A 1151 2.26 -16.81 24.12
CA LYS A 1151 2.29 -17.89 25.12
C LYS A 1151 1.36 -19.04 24.71
N LEU A 1152 0.19 -18.72 24.15
CA LEU A 1152 -0.76 -19.68 23.62
C LEU A 1152 -0.28 -20.29 22.31
N THR A 1153 0.24 -19.51 21.36
CA THR A 1153 0.87 -20.02 20.12
C THR A 1153 2.05 -20.96 20.41
N ARG A 1154 2.91 -20.63 21.39
CA ARG A 1154 3.98 -21.51 21.88
C ARG A 1154 3.42 -22.82 22.47
N SER A 1155 2.29 -22.75 23.17
CA SER A 1155 1.60 -23.91 23.74
C SER A 1155 0.92 -24.79 22.68
N LEU A 1156 0.20 -24.18 21.74
CA LEU A 1156 -0.42 -24.84 20.58
C LEU A 1156 0.65 -25.60 19.76
N LYS A 1157 1.77 -24.96 19.44
CA LYS A 1157 2.92 -25.58 18.76
C LYS A 1157 3.52 -26.77 19.52
N LYS A 1158 3.45 -26.77 20.87
CA LYS A 1158 3.85 -27.89 21.74
C LYS A 1158 2.82 -29.03 21.72
N TYR A 1159 1.52 -28.73 21.77
CA TYR A 1159 0.45 -29.73 21.68
C TYR A 1159 0.32 -30.33 20.27
N MET A 1160 0.44 -29.56 19.19
CA MET A 1160 0.52 -30.08 17.83
C MET A 1160 1.69 -31.06 17.63
N LYS A 1161 2.87 -30.78 18.21
CA LYS A 1161 4.01 -31.72 18.20
C LYS A 1161 3.68 -33.01 18.97
N LYS A 1162 2.99 -32.93 20.11
CA LYS A 1162 2.48 -34.12 20.83
C LYS A 1162 1.47 -34.90 19.98
N PHE A 1163 0.51 -34.21 19.37
CA PHE A 1163 -0.53 -34.79 18.52
C PHE A 1163 0.07 -35.56 17.35
N LYS A 1164 0.97 -34.95 16.57
CA LYS A 1164 1.67 -35.64 15.47
C LYS A 1164 2.44 -36.88 15.97
N LYS A 1165 3.09 -36.81 17.14
CA LYS A 1165 3.79 -37.96 17.75
C LYS A 1165 2.86 -39.08 18.25
N LYS A 1166 1.67 -38.74 18.76
CA LYS A 1166 0.68 -39.72 19.23
C LYS A 1166 -0.13 -40.31 18.08
N LYS A 1167 -0.60 -39.49 17.12
CA LYS A 1167 -1.21 -39.95 15.87
C LYS A 1167 -0.28 -40.90 15.09
N GLY A 1168 1.03 -40.61 15.02
CA GLY A 1168 1.99 -41.51 14.40
C GLY A 1168 2.19 -42.85 15.14
N LYS A 1169 1.99 -42.87 16.47
CA LYS A 1169 1.96 -44.12 17.25
C LYS A 1169 0.66 -44.90 17.03
N TYR A 1170 -0.47 -44.21 17.03
CA TYR A 1170 -1.78 -44.81 16.77
C TYR A 1170 -1.85 -45.40 15.37
N GLN A 1171 -1.44 -44.64 14.35
CA GLN A 1171 -1.34 -45.14 12.97
C GLN A 1171 -0.48 -46.40 12.91
N LYS A 1172 0.74 -46.37 13.49
CA LYS A 1172 1.58 -47.57 13.52
C LYS A 1172 0.90 -48.74 14.24
N LEU A 1173 0.17 -48.52 15.33
CA LEU A 1173 -0.59 -49.59 15.98
C LEU A 1173 -1.66 -50.17 15.04
N MET A 1174 -2.38 -49.34 14.28
CA MET A 1174 -3.34 -49.82 13.28
C MET A 1174 -2.66 -50.59 12.15
N ASP A 1175 -1.51 -50.11 11.66
CA ASP A 1175 -0.69 -50.78 10.64
C ASP A 1175 -0.17 -52.15 11.15
N ASP A 1176 0.27 -52.21 12.42
CA ASP A 1176 0.71 -53.43 13.11
C ASP A 1176 -0.48 -54.38 13.43
N MET A 1177 -1.71 -53.85 13.59
CA MET A 1177 -2.95 -54.63 13.84
C MET A 1177 -3.65 -55.14 12.58
N GLU A 1178 -3.56 -54.45 11.45
CA GLU A 1178 -4.21 -54.85 10.19
C GLU A 1178 -3.98 -56.33 9.81
N PRO A 1179 -2.75 -56.88 9.81
CA PRO A 1179 -2.53 -58.30 9.54
C PRO A 1179 -3.17 -59.22 10.60
N VAL A 1180 -3.18 -58.83 11.87
CA VAL A 1180 -3.74 -59.65 12.98
C VAL A 1180 -5.27 -59.72 12.88
N VAL A 1181 -5.93 -58.61 12.56
CA VAL A 1181 -7.38 -58.56 12.33
C VAL A 1181 -7.76 -59.35 11.07
N LYS A 1182 -6.91 -59.31 10.03
CA LYS A 1182 -7.09 -60.07 8.78
C LYS A 1182 -6.99 -61.58 9.01
N ASP A 1183 -5.95 -62.04 9.71
CA ASP A 1183 -5.80 -63.43 10.15
C ASP A 1183 -7.02 -63.88 10.97
N TYR A 1184 -7.47 -63.07 11.93
CA TYR A 1184 -8.63 -63.40 12.76
C TYR A 1184 -9.94 -63.51 11.95
N LEU A 1185 -10.12 -62.64 10.94
CA LEU A 1185 -11.28 -62.70 10.04
C LEU A 1185 -11.22 -63.89 9.07
N GLU A 1186 -10.03 -64.30 8.62
CA GLU A 1186 -9.86 -65.50 7.80
C GLU A 1186 -10.05 -66.79 8.62
N HIS A 1187 -9.52 -66.83 9.86
CA HIS A 1187 -9.84 -67.90 10.82
C HIS A 1187 -11.36 -67.98 11.10
N LYS A 1188 -12.04 -66.84 11.25
CA LYS A 1188 -13.49 -66.80 11.48
C LYS A 1188 -14.29 -67.28 10.27
N LYS A 1189 -13.83 -67.00 9.03
CA LYS A 1189 -14.39 -67.60 7.79
C LYS A 1189 -14.21 -69.12 7.75
N LEU A 1190 -13.02 -69.62 8.10
CA LEU A 1190 -12.72 -71.05 8.18
C LEU A 1190 -13.62 -71.78 9.21
N CYS A 1191 -13.86 -71.18 10.37
CA CYS A 1191 -14.75 -71.75 11.38
C CYS A 1191 -16.23 -71.75 10.98
N ILE A 1192 -16.71 -70.74 10.23
CA ILE A 1192 -18.11 -70.67 9.75
C ILE A 1192 -18.38 -71.70 8.64
N GLY A 1193 -17.36 -72.11 7.89
CA GLY A 1193 -17.49 -73.11 6.83
C GLY A 1193 -17.72 -74.56 7.29
N ASN A 1194 -17.69 -74.87 8.59
CA ASN A 1194 -17.54 -76.26 9.05
C ASN A 1194 -18.42 -76.71 10.24
N THR A 1195 -19.64 -76.18 10.37
CA THR A 1195 -20.74 -76.83 11.13
C THR A 1195 -22.07 -76.63 10.42
N GLY A 1196 -22.43 -77.56 9.52
CA GLY A 1196 -23.62 -77.46 8.67
C GLY A 1196 -24.47 -78.73 8.55
N SER A 1197 -24.28 -79.73 9.43
CA SER A 1197 -24.99 -81.02 9.32
C SER A 1197 -24.97 -81.87 10.60
N SER A 1198 -25.95 -81.69 11.51
CA SER A 1198 -26.89 -82.75 11.95
C SER A 1198 -27.71 -82.40 13.20
N SER A 1199 -29.04 -82.42 13.05
CA SER A 1199 -30.07 -82.93 13.99
C SER A 1199 -30.13 -82.55 15.49
N TYR A 1200 -31.36 -82.18 15.89
CA TYR A 1200 -31.93 -81.98 17.24
C TYR A 1200 -31.67 -80.64 17.91
#